data_AF-A0A226EF48-F1
#
_entry.id   AF-A0A226EF48-F1
#
_cell.length_a   1.000
_cell.length_b   1.000
_cell.length_c   1.000
_cell.angle_alpha   90.00
_cell.angle_beta   90.00
_cell.angle_gamma   90.00
#
_symmetry.space_group_name_H-M   'P 1'
#
loop_
_entity.id
_entity.type
_entity.pdbx_description
1 polymer ?
#
loop_
_entity_poly.entity_id
_entity_poly.type
_entity_poly.pdbx_seq_one_letter_code
_entity_poly.pdbx_strand_id
1 'polypeptide(L)'
;MSSTSQPKKETPPKKETPPKEGGGHPHRHHDHHATISEHMPHAHSITGGGPKSVPLLKNHPTSTLPDHPAPPAHRKTLTSIRAGDLPQDTSSIMALASDANLANPTYRTTSRLIPGNAGAHMTTSEALNAVPLNFHALATGTKASASVGASKTGLRLEFMNPTMLQMEIEKQQQQLNRMAVLRHSMIVQAQIASSRASHNAHAQMHHARFGSSQTTKDLRESTYEPAPIHLEDIPERDTFYDAESHDHTHAPVKFAVPGQGQGQGIQGQSLEHHRVPTKSLAFLSSAPLMKGGTKKRLTIVDSETSKRLQRTRKSLAEGLGVGGEWERITTVKANELHNVTKYRSRHTGLSVVHAKVDSPEVHGYFVFRHRVSNELGLPLILQRMIFLGSRHFPHPGILDQLAVQCYAAGTDGWTESDHSCYTLKTAGKEGFLALLPVYLDHIFFPLLSEAGYLTEIHHVTEEGKDGGVCYLQMKSFEHDPVLQAHWALMSEIYGPDSGYHYNYGGHHKDMRESGSLAAVRKFHKSFYHAKNCCLIVCGDFEPEEIFSVITSFTVNKLAKSGSGTKTTPSGGLLDRGGSDNFVNPWASEPPVEIEEDNECIIRYLSDSEGYSLVKLAMMGTASSDVTLSAGMDILIAYLVASPISPVQTAFVATGEASGVTLTKSGNVQTVYCFNFENVPTHGQEGVGPKLRKVLEEEYNGKFNLERMEMVVGHCCQEAMSAMENDAEDTIARAVISDFIYSFSNDLLTFDRRINRFYTLEQFGSQPARFWLKMLKTLLDSSWALVYAVPSKETGDPHDVEDEERQMEILEKMGPEGCKKLGARLKAAIKIQAKPPPPQMLSFIKTPSIGSIGFLGIERHDNPSWAGDTLCNLYLDDMNTNYVYLTVLMDTAELTLEEKKYLVLFAEALLEAPYVDNSQRFYSYEAMIAGLSRDVLKYETFFGIDWDRGKGGNRFSCGNFSNLFCIRFQMEMKRVKEGFEWMQILLWNTKWQPDRLKNIATRLASEVTTLLDHGPTMVAAMNGESLYSMNSNLRAMSLVRQQVFLERLGAELPKSFKKVAKMLEAIRMVVLRPENTTVHVATRLEKME
;
A
#
# COMPACT_ATOMS: atom_id res chain seq x y z
N MET A 1 12.28 -47.26 -33.25
CA MET A 1 11.98 -48.63 -33.74
C MET A 1 11.43 -49.44 -32.57
N SER A 2 10.55 -50.39 -32.84
CA SER A 2 9.96 -51.31 -31.87
C SER A 2 10.80 -52.58 -31.70
N SER A 3 10.88 -53.14 -30.49
CA SER A 3 10.45 -54.54 -30.24
C SER A 3 10.46 -54.94 -28.77
N THR A 4 9.47 -55.78 -28.43
CA THR A 4 9.21 -56.43 -27.14
C THR A 4 10.09 -57.67 -26.89
N SER A 5 10.26 -58.06 -25.62
CA SER A 5 10.28 -59.50 -25.26
C SER A 5 9.85 -59.75 -23.80
N GLN A 6 9.42 -60.99 -23.53
CA GLN A 6 8.81 -61.56 -22.31
C GLN A 6 9.13 -63.09 -22.33
N PRO A 7 8.67 -63.95 -21.40
CA PRO A 7 8.48 -63.85 -19.94
C PRO A 7 9.06 -65.11 -19.22
N LYS A 8 8.73 -65.35 -17.93
CA LYS A 8 8.45 -66.72 -17.38
C LYS A 8 7.75 -66.70 -16.00
N LYS A 9 7.17 -67.84 -15.58
CA LYS A 9 6.42 -68.12 -14.33
C LYS A 9 6.85 -69.48 -13.75
N GLU A 10 6.54 -69.77 -12.46
CA GLU A 10 5.89 -71.02 -11.96
C GLU A 10 5.61 -71.00 -10.42
N THR A 11 4.99 -72.06 -9.86
CA THR A 11 4.19 -72.13 -8.58
C THR A 11 3.99 -73.59 -8.10
N PRO A 12 3.24 -73.99 -7.01
CA PRO A 12 2.70 -73.32 -5.78
C PRO A 12 3.25 -73.99 -4.46
N PRO A 13 2.59 -74.81 -3.57
CA PRO A 13 1.26 -74.81 -2.88
C PRO A 13 1.18 -75.20 -1.34
N LYS A 14 -0.01 -74.98 -0.70
CA LYS A 14 -0.74 -75.79 0.35
C LYS A 14 -0.43 -75.78 1.90
N LYS A 15 -1.45 -75.35 2.69
CA LYS A 15 -2.33 -76.12 3.66
C LYS A 15 -2.41 -75.78 5.20
N GLU A 16 -3.66 -75.89 5.71
CA GLU A 16 -4.17 -76.26 7.07
C GLU A 16 -4.45 -75.25 8.23
N THR A 17 -5.42 -75.62 9.11
CA THR A 17 -6.27 -74.82 10.05
C THR A 17 -6.97 -75.75 11.10
N PRO A 18 -7.90 -75.33 12.02
CA PRO A 18 -8.38 -74.01 12.47
C PRO A 18 -8.00 -73.72 13.97
N PRO A 19 -8.81 -73.77 15.08
CA PRO A 19 -10.28 -73.89 15.36
C PRO A 19 -10.92 -72.87 16.37
N LYS A 20 -12.27 -72.80 16.39
CA LYS A 20 -13.24 -72.67 17.54
C LYS A 20 -13.09 -71.59 18.67
N GLU A 21 -14.16 -70.96 19.23
CA GLU A 21 -15.61 -70.91 18.93
C GLU A 21 -16.40 -69.82 19.72
N GLY A 22 -17.57 -69.38 19.21
CA GLY A 22 -18.68 -68.77 19.97
C GLY A 22 -18.69 -67.23 20.19
N GLY A 23 -19.81 -66.50 20.04
CA GLY A 23 -21.14 -66.85 19.49
C GLY A 23 -22.23 -65.79 19.83
N GLY A 24 -23.16 -65.49 18.91
CA GLY A 24 -24.30 -64.57 19.18
C GLY A 24 -25.02 -64.00 17.93
N HIS A 25 -26.27 -64.41 17.71
CA HIS A 25 -27.17 -64.04 16.59
C HIS A 25 -28.62 -64.45 17.00
N PRO A 26 -29.73 -64.21 16.23
CA PRO A 26 -29.91 -63.57 14.92
C PRO A 26 -31.22 -62.69 14.82
N HIS A 27 -31.79 -62.52 13.61
CA HIS A 27 -33.24 -62.36 13.28
C HIS A 27 -33.92 -60.95 13.33
N ARG A 28 -34.90 -60.59 12.46
CA ARG A 28 -35.30 -61.10 11.10
C ARG A 28 -36.38 -60.21 10.41
N HIS A 29 -36.39 -60.22 9.06
CA HIS A 29 -37.57 -60.29 8.13
C HIS A 29 -38.53 -59.10 7.82
N HIS A 30 -38.76 -58.91 6.50
CA HIS A 30 -40.06 -58.77 5.75
C HIS A 30 -40.97 -57.51 5.92
N ASP A 31 -41.76 -57.02 4.93
CA ASP A 31 -41.85 -57.36 3.48
C ASP A 31 -42.67 -56.36 2.59
N HIS A 32 -42.48 -56.50 1.25
CA HIS A 32 -43.51 -56.51 0.16
C HIS A 32 -44.05 -55.25 -0.58
N HIS A 33 -44.25 -55.49 -1.91
CA HIS A 33 -45.20 -54.90 -2.89
C HIS A 33 -45.00 -53.43 -3.36
N ALA A 34 -45.30 -53.00 -4.60
CA ALA A 34 -45.70 -53.65 -5.89
C ALA A 34 -45.78 -52.58 -7.03
N THR A 35 -45.87 -52.82 -8.36
CA THR A 35 -45.41 -53.85 -9.35
C THR A 35 -45.73 -53.35 -10.80
N ILE A 36 -45.06 -53.89 -11.85
CA ILE A 36 -45.49 -53.93 -13.29
C ILE A 36 -45.44 -52.61 -14.10
N SER A 37 -45.09 -52.55 -15.40
CA SER A 37 -44.12 -53.25 -16.31
C SER A 37 -44.00 -52.38 -17.61
N GLU A 38 -43.18 -52.58 -18.66
CA GLU A 38 -42.21 -53.59 -19.13
C GLU A 38 -41.17 -52.88 -20.08
N HIS A 39 -40.57 -53.32 -21.21
CA HIS A 39 -40.56 -54.52 -22.07
C HIS A 39 -39.14 -54.70 -22.72
N MET A 40 -38.97 -55.60 -23.72
CA MET A 40 -37.65 -56.01 -24.27
C MET A 40 -37.78 -56.64 -25.70
N PRO A 41 -36.77 -57.30 -26.38
CA PRO A 41 -35.31 -57.45 -26.17
C PRO A 41 -34.38 -57.47 -27.45
N HIS A 42 -33.06 -57.70 -27.22
CA HIS A 42 -32.08 -58.51 -28.02
C HIS A 42 -31.27 -57.99 -29.26
N ALA A 43 -29.94 -57.84 -29.02
CA ALA A 43 -28.82 -58.67 -29.54
C ALA A 43 -27.91 -58.29 -30.77
N HIS A 44 -26.66 -58.80 -30.68
CA HIS A 44 -25.65 -59.13 -31.74
C HIS A 44 -24.77 -58.07 -32.48
N SER A 45 -23.56 -57.85 -31.94
CA SER A 45 -22.22 -58.21 -32.53
C SER A 45 -21.60 -57.60 -33.82
N ILE A 46 -20.29 -57.27 -33.70
CA ILE A 46 -19.16 -57.49 -34.66
C ILE A 46 -18.86 -56.46 -35.79
N THR A 47 -17.59 -56.00 -35.86
CA THR A 47 -16.88 -55.23 -36.93
C THR A 47 -17.47 -53.86 -37.36
N GLY A 48 -16.70 -52.86 -37.84
CA GLY A 48 -15.24 -52.74 -38.03
C GLY A 48 -14.90 -51.85 -39.25
N GLY A 49 -13.89 -50.98 -39.15
CA GLY A 49 -13.31 -50.23 -40.29
C GLY A 49 -13.48 -48.70 -40.29
N GLY A 50 -12.40 -48.00 -40.69
CA GLY A 50 -12.44 -46.66 -41.33
C GLY A 50 -11.82 -46.80 -42.74
N PRO A 51 -11.03 -45.85 -43.28
CA PRO A 51 -10.92 -44.40 -43.01
C PRO A 51 -10.92 -43.57 -44.35
N LYS A 52 -10.52 -42.27 -44.32
CA LYS A 52 -10.20 -41.39 -45.50
C LYS A 52 -11.44 -40.91 -46.31
N SER A 53 -11.44 -39.86 -47.17
CA SER A 53 -10.42 -38.88 -47.64
C SER A 53 -11.06 -37.59 -48.24
N VAL A 54 -10.44 -36.41 -48.03
CA VAL A 54 -9.72 -35.55 -49.04
C VAL A 54 -10.05 -35.78 -50.55
N PRO A 55 -10.15 -34.77 -51.48
CA PRO A 55 -9.52 -33.43 -51.49
C PRO A 55 -10.36 -32.19 -51.99
N LEU A 56 -9.67 -31.04 -51.92
CA LEU A 56 -9.75 -29.80 -52.72
C LEU A 56 -10.17 -29.93 -54.21
N LEU A 57 -10.73 -28.85 -54.79
CA LEU A 57 -10.08 -28.10 -55.91
C LEU A 57 -10.71 -26.72 -56.21
N LYS A 58 -9.99 -25.88 -56.95
CA LYS A 58 -10.36 -24.49 -57.38
C LYS A 58 -10.84 -24.49 -58.84
N ASN A 59 -11.48 -23.40 -59.30
CA ASN A 59 -11.25 -22.82 -60.65
C ASN A 59 -11.77 -21.37 -60.82
N HIS A 60 -11.26 -20.70 -61.86
CA HIS A 60 -11.53 -19.32 -62.33
C HIS A 60 -12.08 -19.38 -63.80
N PRO A 61 -12.25 -18.27 -64.57
CA PRO A 61 -12.92 -16.96 -64.32
C PRO A 61 -13.90 -16.59 -65.49
N THR A 62 -14.46 -15.35 -65.54
CA THR A 62 -14.38 -14.34 -66.66
C THR A 62 -15.56 -13.31 -66.71
N SER A 63 -15.27 -12.04 -67.08
CA SER A 63 -16.11 -11.06 -67.87
C SER A 63 -17.51 -10.61 -67.37
N THR A 64 -18.06 -9.38 -67.58
CA THR A 64 -17.64 -8.15 -68.31
C THR A 64 -18.39 -6.87 -67.82
N LEU A 65 -17.99 -5.69 -68.34
CA LEU A 65 -18.57 -4.32 -68.26
C LEU A 65 -20.01 -4.17 -68.82
N PRO A 66 -20.73 -3.00 -68.70
CA PRO A 66 -20.34 -1.61 -68.32
C PRO A 66 -21.23 -1.02 -67.16
N ASP A 67 -21.58 0.28 -66.92
CA ASP A 67 -21.43 1.60 -67.60
C ASP A 67 -21.60 2.84 -66.64
N HIS A 68 -21.70 4.06 -67.19
CA HIS A 68 -21.89 5.40 -66.56
C HIS A 68 -23.03 6.21 -67.28
N PRO A 69 -23.28 7.56 -67.19
CA PRO A 69 -22.63 8.69 -66.44
C PRO A 69 -23.53 9.81 -65.80
N ALA A 70 -23.09 10.35 -64.64
CA ALA A 70 -22.85 11.80 -64.35
C ALA A 70 -24.04 12.86 -64.30
N PRO A 71 -23.82 14.23 -64.16
CA PRO A 71 -24.63 15.14 -63.29
C PRO A 71 -25.13 16.42 -64.06
N PRO A 72 -25.16 17.72 -63.60
CA PRO A 72 -25.02 18.40 -62.28
C PRO A 72 -25.96 19.65 -61.99
N ALA A 73 -25.69 20.35 -60.86
CA ALA A 73 -25.95 21.80 -60.57
C ALA A 73 -27.41 22.24 -60.19
N HIS A 74 -27.73 23.45 -59.67
CA HIS A 74 -26.97 24.72 -59.51
C HIS A 74 -27.59 25.74 -58.49
N ARG A 75 -26.73 26.53 -57.80
CA ARG A 75 -26.86 27.99 -57.44
C ARG A 75 -27.85 28.57 -56.38
N LYS A 76 -27.27 29.55 -55.64
CA LYS A 76 -27.75 30.89 -55.18
C LYS A 76 -28.22 31.13 -53.72
N THR A 77 -27.45 32.03 -53.09
CA THR A 77 -27.59 32.82 -51.85
C THR A 77 -28.72 33.87 -51.84
N LEU A 78 -29.17 34.34 -50.65
CA LEU A 78 -29.12 35.77 -50.24
C LEU A 78 -29.55 36.08 -48.77
N THR A 79 -28.77 36.95 -48.11
CA THR A 79 -29.04 37.92 -47.00
C THR A 79 -30.15 37.74 -45.93
N SER A 80 -29.71 37.50 -44.69
CA SER A 80 -29.84 38.33 -43.45
C SER A 80 -31.01 39.33 -43.21
N ILE A 81 -31.52 39.34 -41.96
CA ILE A 81 -31.86 40.54 -41.13
C ILE A 81 -31.85 40.16 -39.61
N ARG A 82 -31.96 41.12 -38.67
CA ARG A 82 -31.73 40.99 -37.21
C ARG A 82 -32.98 41.29 -36.34
N ALA A 83 -32.84 41.03 -35.02
CA ALA A 83 -33.73 41.30 -33.87
C ALA A 83 -34.82 40.24 -33.58
N GLY A 84 -35.23 39.99 -32.32
CA GLY A 84 -34.73 40.49 -31.03
C GLY A 84 -35.54 39.97 -29.82
N ASP A 85 -34.88 39.87 -28.66
CA ASP A 85 -35.38 39.71 -27.27
C ASP A 85 -36.41 38.62 -26.85
N LEU A 86 -35.95 37.73 -25.93
CA LEU A 86 -36.72 37.05 -24.86
C LEU A 86 -37.76 35.96 -25.28
N PRO A 87 -38.28 35.06 -24.38
CA PRO A 87 -38.31 35.11 -22.91
C PRO A 87 -37.75 33.86 -22.18
N GLN A 88 -38.30 33.55 -21.00
CA GLN A 88 -37.84 32.61 -19.96
C GLN A 88 -38.37 31.15 -20.14
N ASP A 89 -38.09 30.33 -19.11
CA ASP A 89 -38.65 29.01 -18.77
C ASP A 89 -38.22 27.78 -19.60
N THR A 90 -37.38 26.96 -18.96
CA THR A 90 -37.09 25.56 -19.34
C THR A 90 -37.47 24.59 -18.22
N SER A 91 -38.71 24.66 -17.75
CA SER A 91 -39.28 23.65 -16.85
C SER A 91 -39.72 22.39 -17.63
N SER A 92 -38.80 21.47 -17.96
CA SER A 92 -39.11 20.08 -18.41
C SER A 92 -37.89 19.14 -18.61
N ILE A 93 -36.91 19.09 -17.68
CA ILE A 93 -36.03 17.90 -17.53
C ILE A 93 -35.82 17.57 -16.04
N MET A 94 -36.90 17.21 -15.36
CA MET A 94 -36.88 16.56 -14.03
C MET A 94 -38.04 15.57 -13.93
N ALA A 95 -37.87 14.39 -14.52
CA ALA A 95 -38.82 13.28 -14.45
C ALA A 95 -38.17 11.95 -14.87
N LEU A 96 -37.18 11.47 -14.10
CA LEU A 96 -36.64 10.08 -14.13
C LEU A 96 -35.59 9.89 -13.00
N ALA A 97 -35.98 10.16 -11.75
CA ALA A 97 -35.09 10.05 -10.58
C ALA A 97 -35.89 9.87 -9.26
N SER A 98 -36.83 8.92 -9.24
CA SER A 98 -37.68 8.68 -8.06
C SER A 98 -38.25 7.24 -8.04
N ASP A 99 -37.37 6.25 -7.92
CA ASP A 99 -37.67 4.94 -7.32
C ASP A 99 -36.35 4.19 -7.06
N ALA A 100 -35.76 4.43 -5.89
CA ALA A 100 -34.62 3.68 -5.36
C ALA A 100 -34.78 3.64 -3.82
N ASN A 101 -34.92 2.46 -3.24
CA ASN A 101 -35.13 2.31 -1.81
C ASN A 101 -33.86 2.63 -1.02
N LEU A 102 -34.02 3.37 0.09
CA LEU A 102 -32.93 3.71 1.01
C LEU A 102 -32.58 2.51 1.90
N ALA A 103 -31.52 1.78 1.53
CA ALA A 103 -30.79 0.87 2.41
C ALA A 103 -29.56 1.56 3.04
N ASN A 104 -28.93 0.94 4.04
CA ASN A 104 -27.93 1.59 4.89
C ASN A 104 -26.54 1.74 4.21
N PRO A 105 -25.80 2.83 4.49
CA PRO A 105 -24.44 3.01 3.98
C PRO A 105 -23.42 2.08 4.69
N THR A 106 -22.52 1.49 3.91
CA THR A 106 -21.48 0.55 4.36
C THR A 106 -20.33 1.25 5.09
N TYR A 107 -19.98 0.74 6.27
CA TYR A 107 -18.86 1.24 7.10
C TYR A 107 -17.60 0.37 6.92
N ARG A 108 -16.83 0.60 5.86
CA ARG A 108 -15.45 0.07 5.77
C ARG A 108 -14.50 0.91 6.63
N THR A 109 -13.67 0.25 7.43
CA THR A 109 -12.80 0.89 8.41
C THR A 109 -11.47 1.35 7.82
N THR A 110 -11.40 2.64 7.48
CA THR A 110 -10.26 3.45 7.97
C THR A 110 -10.35 3.59 9.51
N SER A 111 -9.31 4.17 10.12
CA SER A 111 -9.22 4.36 11.57
C SER A 111 -10.42 5.13 12.16
N ARG A 112 -10.72 4.89 13.44
CA ARG A 112 -11.87 5.48 14.14
C ARG A 112 -11.80 7.01 14.19
N LEU A 113 -12.58 7.66 13.34
CA LEU A 113 -13.09 9.01 13.61
C LEU A 113 -14.33 8.91 14.50
N ILE A 114 -14.17 9.22 15.79
CA ILE A 114 -15.30 9.58 16.68
C ILE A 114 -15.39 11.11 16.66
N PRO A 115 -16.59 11.71 16.45
CA PRO A 115 -16.71 13.13 16.14
C PRO A 115 -16.31 14.01 17.33
N GLY A 116 -15.24 14.80 17.18
CA GLY A 116 -14.61 15.47 18.34
C GLY A 116 -13.89 16.81 18.12
N ASN A 117 -13.47 17.18 16.90
CA ASN A 117 -13.25 18.59 16.53
C ASN A 117 -13.01 18.79 15.04
N ALA A 118 -13.33 19.97 14.53
CA ALA A 118 -13.11 20.35 13.13
C ALA A 118 -11.91 21.31 12.99
N GLY A 119 -10.92 20.92 12.18
CA GLY A 119 -10.04 21.84 11.48
C GLY A 119 -9.06 22.67 12.32
N ALA A 120 -7.90 22.09 12.61
CA ALA A 120 -6.64 22.82 12.63
C ALA A 120 -5.86 22.56 11.33
N HIS A 121 -6.53 22.64 10.17
CA HIS A 121 -5.83 22.80 8.90
C HIS A 121 -5.26 24.22 8.88
N MET A 122 -3.98 24.37 9.26
CA MET A 122 -3.25 25.59 8.93
C MET A 122 -3.12 25.67 7.40
N THR A 123 -3.92 26.53 6.79
CA THR A 123 -3.59 27.08 5.48
C THR A 123 -2.25 27.79 5.61
N THR A 124 -1.22 27.33 4.91
CA THR A 124 0.13 27.93 4.90
C THR A 124 0.18 29.22 4.07
N SER A 125 -0.69 30.17 4.42
CA SER A 125 -0.51 31.59 4.14
C SER A 125 0.31 32.29 5.24
N GLU A 126 0.54 31.63 6.37
CA GLU A 126 1.27 32.17 7.53
C GLU A 126 2.43 31.25 7.96
N ALA A 127 3.38 31.06 7.03
CA ALA A 127 4.69 30.42 7.30
C ALA A 127 5.87 31.26 6.77
N LEU A 128 5.64 32.57 6.51
CA LEU A 128 6.64 33.52 6.01
C LEU A 128 6.71 34.76 6.91
N ASN A 129 7.14 34.58 8.17
CA ASN A 129 7.67 35.64 9.03
C ASN A 129 8.44 35.07 10.25
N ALA A 130 9.42 34.19 9.98
CA ALA A 130 10.29 33.60 11.00
C ALA A 130 11.76 33.50 10.54
N VAL A 131 12.26 34.52 9.84
CA VAL A 131 13.70 34.65 9.58
C VAL A 131 14.42 35.03 10.88
N PRO A 132 15.45 34.30 11.33
CA PRO A 132 16.22 34.67 12.51
C PRO A 132 17.09 35.89 12.23
N LEU A 133 16.61 37.09 12.59
CA LEU A 133 17.33 38.37 12.49
C LEU A 133 18.48 38.46 13.50
N ASN A 134 19.57 37.73 13.27
CA ASN A 134 20.81 37.85 14.02
C ASN A 134 21.56 39.14 13.64
N PHE A 135 21.25 40.23 14.34
CA PHE A 135 21.91 41.53 14.21
C PHE A 135 23.26 41.57 14.96
N HIS A 136 24.34 41.09 14.33
CA HIS A 136 25.75 41.50 14.58
C HIS A 136 26.66 40.74 13.58
N ALA A 137 27.65 41.34 12.91
CA ALA A 137 28.02 42.75 12.80
C ALA A 137 28.93 42.97 11.57
N LEU A 138 28.90 44.16 10.97
CA LEU A 138 30.10 44.86 10.49
C LEU A 138 29.80 46.32 10.11
N ALA A 139 30.36 47.27 10.87
CA ALA A 139 30.23 48.70 10.61
C ALA A 139 31.51 49.27 9.98
N THR A 140 31.64 49.16 8.66
CA THR A 140 32.67 49.84 7.87
C THR A 140 32.03 50.42 6.61
N GLY A 141 31.80 51.73 6.59
CA GLY A 141 31.04 52.39 5.53
C GLY A 141 31.89 53.03 4.43
N THR A 142 31.39 53.00 3.20
CA THR A 142 31.85 53.85 2.08
C THR A 142 30.66 54.32 1.25
N LYS A 143 30.78 55.46 0.55
CA LYS A 143 29.66 56.16 -0.11
C LYS A 143 29.68 56.03 -1.64
N ALA A 144 28.56 55.63 -2.24
CA ALA A 144 28.00 56.10 -3.53
C ALA A 144 26.65 55.39 -3.77
N SER A 145 25.49 55.96 -4.17
CA SER A 145 25.07 57.21 -4.83
C SER A 145 24.81 57.17 -6.35
N ALA A 146 23.79 56.41 -6.78
CA ALA A 146 23.00 56.63 -8.01
C ALA A 146 21.75 55.71 -8.02
N SER A 147 20.69 55.94 -8.81
CA SER A 147 19.72 57.04 -8.71
C SER A 147 18.51 56.80 -9.63
N VAL A 148 17.31 56.63 -9.04
CA VAL A 148 15.95 56.88 -9.60
C VAL A 148 15.55 56.20 -10.93
N GLY A 149 14.46 55.44 -10.89
CA GLY A 149 13.76 54.91 -12.08
C GLY A 149 12.30 54.49 -11.81
N ALA A 150 11.55 55.28 -11.05
CA ALA A 150 10.24 54.87 -10.53
C ALA A 150 9.05 55.15 -11.47
N SER A 151 8.14 54.18 -11.59
CA SER A 151 6.77 54.33 -12.09
C SER A 151 5.77 53.87 -11.03
N LYS A 152 4.57 54.47 -10.96
CA LYS A 152 3.67 54.37 -9.79
C LYS A 152 2.29 53.76 -10.10
N THR A 153 2.07 52.55 -9.59
CA THR A 153 0.79 52.11 -8.98
C THR A 153 1.11 51.04 -7.93
N GLY A 154 0.53 51.03 -6.73
CA GLY A 154 -0.45 51.99 -6.18
C GLY A 154 -1.03 51.66 -4.81
N LEU A 155 -0.60 50.59 -4.14
CA LEU A 155 -1.09 50.20 -2.81
C LEU A 155 -0.10 50.61 -1.71
N ARG A 156 -0.58 51.38 -0.73
CA ARG A 156 0.12 51.59 0.54
C ARG A 156 -0.16 50.40 1.47
N LEU A 157 0.89 49.74 1.93
CA LEU A 157 0.86 49.04 3.21
C LEU A 157 1.21 50.06 4.29
N GLU A 158 0.22 50.50 5.05
CA GLU A 158 0.45 51.26 6.27
C GLU A 158 0.70 50.26 7.42
N PHE A 159 1.82 50.42 8.13
CA PHE A 159 2.20 49.51 9.21
C PHE A 159 1.20 49.60 10.37
N MET A 160 0.37 48.57 10.54
CA MET A 160 -0.53 48.46 11.68
C MET A 160 0.29 48.35 12.98
N ASN A 161 -0.07 49.16 13.97
CA ASN A 161 0.44 49.05 15.33
C ASN A 161 0.15 47.63 15.88
N PRO A 162 1.08 46.96 16.61
CA PRO A 162 0.84 45.65 17.22
C PRO A 162 -0.49 45.50 17.96
N THR A 163 -0.99 46.54 18.64
CA THR A 163 -2.30 46.49 19.32
C THR A 163 -3.48 46.35 18.34
N MET A 164 -3.38 46.92 17.14
CA MET A 164 -4.38 46.76 16.07
C MET A 164 -4.29 45.38 15.41
N LEU A 165 -3.08 44.82 15.30
CA LEU A 165 -2.88 43.45 14.80
C LEU A 165 -3.52 42.44 15.76
N GLN A 166 -3.28 42.61 17.07
CA GLN A 166 -3.87 41.78 18.13
C GLN A 166 -5.42 41.80 18.10
N MET A 167 -6.02 43.00 17.98
CA MET A 167 -7.49 43.12 17.88
C MET A 167 -8.05 42.47 16.60
N GLU A 168 -7.34 42.54 15.47
CA GLU A 168 -7.79 41.89 14.24
C GLU A 168 -7.66 40.35 14.31
N ILE A 169 -6.62 39.83 14.98
CA ILE A 169 -6.48 38.39 15.30
C ILE A 169 -7.63 37.92 16.20
N GLU A 170 -7.95 38.65 17.26
CA GLU A 170 -9.07 38.30 18.17
C GLU A 170 -10.43 38.36 17.44
N LYS A 171 -10.59 39.29 16.51
CA LYS A 171 -11.77 39.42 15.63
C LYS A 171 -11.88 38.28 14.61
N GLN A 172 -10.77 37.83 14.02
CA GLN A 172 -10.70 36.61 13.20
C GLN A 172 -11.07 35.38 14.04
N GLN A 173 -10.53 35.25 15.25
CA GLN A 173 -10.84 34.15 16.17
C GLN A 173 -12.34 34.11 16.55
N GLN A 174 -12.97 35.27 16.77
CA GLN A 174 -14.42 35.35 16.98
C GLN A 174 -15.23 34.94 15.74
N GLN A 175 -14.78 35.27 14.52
CA GLN A 175 -15.44 34.82 13.29
C GLN A 175 -15.33 33.31 13.11
N LEU A 176 -14.14 32.72 13.33
CA LEU A 176 -13.91 31.27 13.34
C LEU A 176 -14.84 30.55 14.34
N ASN A 177 -14.93 31.06 15.57
CA ASN A 177 -15.83 30.49 16.59
C ASN A 177 -17.31 30.56 16.17
N ARG A 178 -17.77 31.67 15.57
CA ARG A 178 -19.14 31.79 15.03
C ARG A 178 -19.38 30.81 13.87
N MET A 179 -18.40 30.61 12.98
CA MET A 179 -18.49 29.62 11.90
C MET A 179 -18.53 28.19 12.43
N ALA A 180 -17.78 27.87 13.49
CA ALA A 180 -17.82 26.55 14.12
C ALA A 180 -19.22 26.23 14.70
N VAL A 181 -19.84 27.20 15.40
CA VAL A 181 -21.22 27.07 15.92
C VAL A 181 -22.24 26.91 14.80
N LEU A 182 -22.14 27.69 13.71
CA LEU A 182 -23.00 27.54 12.53
C LEU A 182 -22.83 26.15 11.88
N ARG A 183 -21.59 25.67 11.73
CA ARG A 183 -21.30 24.35 11.16
C ARG A 183 -21.87 23.21 12.01
N HIS A 184 -21.79 23.32 13.34
CA HIS A 184 -22.40 22.36 14.26
C HIS A 184 -23.93 22.39 14.17
N SER A 185 -24.55 23.58 14.12
CA SER A 185 -25.99 23.75 13.91
C SER A 185 -26.47 23.13 12.60
N MET A 186 -25.73 23.30 11.50
CA MET A 186 -26.05 22.67 10.21
C MET A 186 -25.93 21.13 10.25
N ILE A 187 -24.96 20.57 10.97
CA ILE A 187 -24.84 19.11 11.17
C ILE A 187 -26.05 18.58 11.96
N VAL A 188 -26.45 19.25 13.04
CA VAL A 188 -27.63 18.87 13.83
C VAL A 188 -28.92 19.01 13.01
N GLN A 189 -29.07 20.07 12.21
CA GLN A 189 -30.19 20.23 11.26
C GLN A 189 -30.23 19.08 10.23
N ALA A 190 -29.09 18.68 9.67
CA ALA A 190 -29.00 17.57 8.72
C ALA A 190 -29.35 16.22 9.37
N GLN A 191 -28.92 15.98 10.61
CA GLN A 191 -29.30 14.78 11.38
C GLN A 191 -30.80 14.75 11.71
N ILE A 192 -31.39 15.89 12.06
CA ILE A 192 -32.85 16.02 12.27
C ILE A 192 -33.61 15.80 10.95
N ALA A 193 -33.13 16.32 9.83
CA ALA A 193 -33.73 16.12 8.51
C ALA A 193 -33.66 14.64 8.08
N SER A 194 -32.51 13.99 8.26
CA SER A 194 -32.33 12.55 8.03
C SER A 194 -33.27 11.71 8.90
N SER A 195 -33.35 11.98 10.20
CA SER A 195 -34.26 11.27 11.12
C SER A 195 -35.73 11.44 10.75
N ARG A 196 -36.14 12.63 10.28
CA ARG A 196 -37.49 12.89 9.74
C ARG A 196 -37.75 12.16 8.43
N ALA A 197 -36.76 12.09 7.53
CA ALA A 197 -36.87 11.33 6.28
C ALA A 197 -37.07 9.83 6.56
N SER A 198 -36.28 9.25 7.47
CA SER A 198 -36.45 7.85 7.90
C SER A 198 -37.82 7.60 8.55
N HIS A 199 -38.31 8.51 9.40
CA HIS A 199 -39.67 8.39 9.98
C HIS A 199 -40.77 8.42 8.91
N ASN A 200 -40.69 9.34 7.94
CA ASN A 200 -41.67 9.44 6.86
C ASN A 200 -41.63 8.21 5.93
N ALA A 201 -40.45 7.72 5.58
CA ALA A 201 -40.29 6.49 4.80
C ALA A 201 -40.86 5.28 5.55
N HIS A 202 -40.63 5.16 6.86
CA HIS A 202 -41.14 4.06 7.66
C HIS A 202 -42.68 4.11 7.81
N ALA A 203 -43.27 5.31 7.89
CA ALA A 203 -44.72 5.52 7.91
C ALA A 203 -45.37 5.17 6.55
N GLN A 204 -44.73 5.54 5.44
CA GLN A 204 -45.16 5.12 4.09
C GLN A 204 -45.03 3.60 3.91
N MET A 205 -43.93 3.00 4.39
CA MET A 205 -43.75 1.54 4.54
C MET A 205 -44.97 0.87 5.19
N HIS A 206 -45.41 1.41 6.33
CA HIS A 206 -46.53 0.88 7.10
C HIS A 206 -47.89 1.05 6.40
N HIS A 207 -48.09 2.16 5.68
CA HIS A 207 -49.32 2.42 4.92
C HIS A 207 -49.42 1.58 3.64
N ALA A 208 -48.29 1.26 3.00
CA ALA A 208 -48.25 0.44 1.79
C ALA A 208 -48.51 -1.05 2.05
N ARG A 209 -48.13 -1.58 3.22
CA ARG A 209 -48.35 -3.00 3.58
C ARG A 209 -49.76 -3.34 4.07
N PHE A 210 -50.60 -2.36 4.44
CA PHE A 210 -51.94 -2.63 5.00
C PHE A 210 -53.05 -1.81 4.34
N GLY A 211 -53.70 -2.43 3.34
CA GLY A 211 -54.82 -1.84 2.60
C GLY A 211 -56.16 -1.88 3.33
N SER A 212 -56.63 -0.70 3.77
CA SER A 212 -58.03 -0.33 4.06
C SER A 212 -58.84 -1.09 5.14
N SER A 213 -59.16 -0.36 6.21
CA SER A 213 -60.53 -0.28 6.76
C SER A 213 -60.81 1.17 7.22
N GLN A 214 -62.03 1.48 7.68
CA GLN A 214 -62.56 2.86 7.65
C GLN A 214 -62.65 3.61 9.00
N THR A 215 -62.84 4.93 8.86
CA THR A 215 -63.58 5.92 9.70
C THR A 215 -62.84 6.88 10.66
N THR A 216 -62.99 8.16 10.30
CA THR A 216 -63.31 9.34 11.13
C THR A 216 -62.28 9.98 12.08
N LYS A 217 -61.89 11.19 11.64
CA LYS A 217 -61.97 12.49 12.36
C LYS A 217 -60.84 12.95 13.30
N ASP A 218 -60.62 14.27 13.16
CA ASP A 218 -60.20 15.25 14.16
C ASP A 218 -58.91 14.98 14.95
N LEU A 219 -57.82 15.65 14.53
CA LEU A 219 -57.15 16.66 15.37
C LEU A 219 -56.33 17.65 14.52
N ARG A 220 -55.94 18.78 15.12
CA ARG A 220 -55.55 20.02 14.40
C ARG A 220 -54.04 20.23 14.29
N GLU A 221 -53.67 21.06 13.33
CA GLU A 221 -52.35 21.71 13.23
C GLU A 221 -52.02 22.52 14.49
N SER A 222 -50.74 22.52 14.88
CA SER A 222 -50.16 23.55 15.75
C SER A 222 -48.73 23.86 15.30
N THR A 223 -48.55 24.95 14.58
CA THR A 223 -47.22 25.50 14.27
C THR A 223 -46.56 26.05 15.54
N TYR A 224 -45.23 25.91 15.63
CA TYR A 224 -44.41 26.50 16.68
C TYR A 224 -43.11 27.03 16.07
N GLU A 225 -42.96 28.35 16.05
CA GLU A 225 -41.71 29.04 15.75
C GLU A 225 -40.98 29.38 17.07
N PRO A 226 -39.65 29.20 17.17
CA PRO A 226 -38.88 29.69 18.30
C PRO A 226 -38.42 31.15 18.08
N ALA A 227 -38.70 32.02 19.06
CA ALA A 227 -38.17 33.39 19.10
C ALA A 227 -36.67 33.42 19.49
N PRO A 228 -35.91 34.48 19.14
CA PRO A 228 -34.48 34.58 19.46
C PRO A 228 -34.23 34.90 20.95
N ILE A 229 -33.09 34.42 21.47
CA ILE A 229 -32.62 34.66 22.84
C ILE A 229 -31.47 35.69 22.80
N HIS A 230 -31.54 36.70 23.66
CA HIS A 230 -30.48 37.70 23.86
C HIS A 230 -29.36 37.20 24.80
N LEU A 231 -28.18 37.80 24.67
CA LEU A 231 -26.98 37.52 25.47
C LEU A 231 -26.56 38.79 26.23
N GLU A 232 -26.78 38.80 27.55
CA GLU A 232 -26.23 39.80 28.50
C GLU A 232 -25.84 39.10 29.83
N ASP A 233 -25.26 39.88 30.75
CA ASP A 233 -24.80 39.53 32.10
C ASP A 233 -23.59 38.56 32.25
N ILE A 234 -22.39 39.17 32.20
CA ILE A 234 -21.19 38.70 32.91
C ILE A 234 -20.93 39.68 34.07
N PRO A 235 -20.81 39.24 35.34
CA PRO A 235 -20.36 40.08 36.44
C PRO A 235 -18.82 40.10 36.54
N GLU A 236 -18.21 41.27 36.40
CA GLU A 236 -16.80 41.52 36.73
C GLU A 236 -16.58 41.49 38.27
N ARG A 237 -15.34 41.22 38.72
CA ARG A 237 -14.74 41.96 39.84
C ARG A 237 -13.22 41.77 40.06
N ASP A 238 -12.53 42.92 40.04
CA ASP A 238 -11.53 43.40 41.01
C ASP A 238 -10.34 42.48 41.39
N THR A 239 -9.26 42.65 40.62
CA THR A 239 -7.89 43.04 41.07
C THR A 239 -7.51 42.93 42.57
N PHE A 240 -6.28 42.45 42.83
CA PHE A 240 -5.37 43.10 43.78
C PHE A 240 -3.91 43.03 43.29
N TYR A 241 -3.14 44.09 43.58
CA TYR A 241 -1.67 44.12 43.47
C TYR A 241 -1.07 43.61 44.78
N ASP A 242 0.16 43.09 44.74
CA ASP A 242 1.21 43.55 45.65
C ASP A 242 2.61 43.26 45.10
N ALA A 243 3.64 43.89 45.67
CA ALA A 243 5.02 43.86 45.20
C ALA A 243 6.03 43.73 46.36
N GLU A 244 7.27 44.15 46.12
CA GLU A 244 8.44 44.12 47.04
C GLU A 244 9.09 42.72 47.28
N SER A 245 10.35 42.65 47.75
CA SER A 245 11.63 43.13 47.19
C SER A 245 12.81 42.56 48.03
N HIS A 246 14.06 42.84 47.63
CA HIS A 246 15.39 42.44 48.18
C HIS A 246 16.09 41.37 47.32
N ASP A 247 17.19 41.59 46.57
CA ASP A 247 18.33 42.55 46.56
C ASP A 247 19.63 42.02 47.24
N HIS A 248 20.77 42.56 46.80
CA HIS A 248 22.19 42.27 47.12
C HIS A 248 22.81 41.09 46.35
N THR A 249 23.65 41.27 45.32
CA THR A 249 25.06 41.77 45.24
C THR A 249 26.09 40.81 45.86
N HIS A 250 27.28 40.52 45.29
CA HIS A 250 28.14 41.23 44.32
C HIS A 250 28.89 40.28 43.32
N ALA A 251 29.58 40.86 42.33
CA ALA A 251 30.48 40.21 41.34
C ALA A 251 31.97 40.20 41.86
N PRO A 252 33.10 40.11 41.08
CA PRO A 252 33.33 40.00 39.60
C PRO A 252 34.54 39.11 39.14
N VAL A 253 34.99 39.26 37.86
CA VAL A 253 36.40 39.22 37.32
C VAL A 253 36.77 38.21 36.18
N LYS A 254 36.76 38.73 34.93
CA LYS A 254 37.78 38.75 33.83
C LYS A 254 38.49 37.49 33.23
N PHE A 255 38.40 37.41 31.89
CA PHE A 255 39.46 37.19 30.84
C PHE A 255 40.53 36.06 30.94
N ALA A 256 40.67 35.24 29.88
CA ALA A 256 41.82 35.30 28.91
C ALA A 256 41.82 34.19 27.82
N VAL A 257 42.49 34.47 26.69
CA VAL A 257 42.86 33.61 25.52
C VAL A 257 44.43 33.53 25.46
N PRO A 258 45.21 33.07 24.42
CA PRO A 258 44.94 32.39 23.12
C PRO A 258 45.92 31.21 22.75
N GLY A 259 45.80 30.70 21.50
CA GLY A 259 46.90 30.18 20.66
C GLY A 259 46.68 28.77 20.05
N GLN A 260 47.11 28.34 18.85
CA GLN A 260 47.62 28.87 17.54
C GLN A 260 48.75 27.96 16.98
N GLY A 261 48.79 27.78 15.64
CA GLY A 261 49.84 27.11 14.85
C GLY A 261 49.34 25.84 14.12
N GLN A 262 49.45 25.56 12.81
CA GLN A 262 50.10 26.07 11.56
C GLN A 262 51.10 25.06 10.90
N GLY A 263 51.09 25.00 9.55
CA GLY A 263 51.91 24.14 8.66
C GLY A 263 51.00 23.24 7.77
N GLN A 264 51.00 23.20 6.42
CA GLN A 264 52.04 23.27 5.36
C GLN A 264 53.10 22.16 5.49
N GLY A 265 53.50 21.35 4.47
CA GLY A 265 53.16 21.15 3.04
C GLY A 265 53.96 19.93 2.48
N ILE A 266 54.13 19.60 1.17
CA ILE A 266 53.57 20.09 -0.11
C ILE A 266 53.99 19.12 -1.28
N GLN A 267 53.15 18.95 -2.33
CA GLN A 267 53.38 18.42 -3.72
C GLN A 267 54.19 17.11 -4.03
N GLY A 268 53.75 16.37 -5.07
CA GLY A 268 54.55 15.37 -5.82
C GLY A 268 53.74 14.53 -6.83
N GLN A 269 54.20 14.39 -8.10
CA GLN A 269 53.47 13.73 -9.22
C GLN A 269 54.24 12.53 -9.82
N SER A 270 53.52 11.50 -10.33
CA SER A 270 53.48 11.11 -11.77
C SER A 270 53.05 9.64 -12.03
N LEU A 271 52.19 9.44 -13.06
CA LEU A 271 52.19 8.43 -14.16
C LEU A 271 52.97 7.08 -13.99
N GLU A 272 52.56 5.90 -14.48
CA GLU A 272 51.92 5.60 -15.79
C GLU A 272 51.35 4.15 -15.96
N HIS A 273 50.53 3.95 -17.02
CA HIS A 273 50.11 2.74 -17.79
C HIS A 273 50.02 1.27 -17.26
N HIS A 274 48.81 0.69 -17.51
CA HIS A 274 48.49 -0.65 -18.07
C HIS A 274 49.10 -1.98 -17.54
N ARG A 275 48.23 -2.93 -17.12
CA ARG A 275 47.79 -4.10 -17.95
C ARG A 275 46.80 -5.04 -17.23
N VAL A 276 45.93 -5.69 -18.00
CA VAL A 276 45.04 -6.80 -17.57
C VAL A 276 45.74 -8.16 -17.76
N PRO A 277 45.59 -9.12 -16.82
CA PRO A 277 45.90 -10.52 -17.07
C PRO A 277 44.69 -11.46 -16.81
N THR A 278 44.05 -11.91 -17.88
CA THR A 278 43.17 -13.10 -17.83
C THR A 278 44.00 -14.37 -17.61
N LYS A 279 43.60 -15.23 -16.67
CA LYS A 279 44.09 -16.62 -16.60
C LYS A 279 42.98 -17.61 -16.32
N SER A 280 42.77 -18.51 -17.29
CA SER A 280 42.04 -19.76 -17.11
C SER A 280 42.89 -20.76 -16.33
N LEU A 281 42.25 -21.57 -15.48
CA LEU A 281 42.83 -22.78 -14.91
C LEU A 281 41.74 -23.86 -14.82
N ALA A 282 41.71 -24.75 -15.81
CA ALA A 282 41.15 -26.09 -15.65
C ALA A 282 42.26 -27.05 -15.19
N PHE A 283 41.93 -28.18 -14.56
CA PHE A 283 42.58 -29.49 -14.81
C PHE A 283 41.85 -30.63 -14.05
N LEU A 284 41.33 -31.62 -14.81
CA LEU A 284 41.05 -33.06 -14.53
C LEU A 284 40.41 -33.55 -13.18
N SER A 285 39.83 -34.75 -13.03
CA SER A 285 39.04 -35.70 -13.87
C SER A 285 39.34 -37.18 -13.50
N SER A 286 38.36 -37.92 -12.94
CA SER A 286 38.05 -39.32 -13.32
C SER A 286 36.85 -39.93 -12.55
N ALA A 287 36.18 -40.88 -13.18
CA ALA A 287 34.88 -41.53 -12.86
C ALA A 287 34.94 -42.60 -11.72
N PRO A 288 33.88 -43.40 -11.41
CA PRO A 288 32.50 -43.43 -11.95
C PRO A 288 31.31 -43.68 -10.95
N LEU A 289 30.11 -43.24 -11.37
CA LEU A 289 28.76 -43.84 -11.21
C LEU A 289 28.11 -44.23 -9.84
N MET A 290 26.81 -43.89 -9.78
CA MET A 290 25.64 -44.56 -9.16
C MET A 290 25.18 -44.28 -7.70
N LYS A 291 23.89 -43.89 -7.64
CA LYS A 291 22.91 -43.90 -6.51
C LYS A 291 23.16 -42.96 -5.31
N GLY A 292 22.17 -42.10 -5.03
CA GLY A 292 22.12 -41.21 -3.85
C GLY A 292 21.81 -39.76 -4.21
N GLY A 293 20.53 -39.41 -4.35
CA GLY A 293 20.09 -38.08 -4.80
C GLY A 293 20.19 -36.98 -3.73
N THR A 294 21.38 -36.47 -3.46
CA THR A 294 21.54 -35.27 -2.62
C THR A 294 21.28 -34.00 -3.42
N LYS A 295 20.37 -33.14 -2.94
CA LYS A 295 20.11 -31.81 -3.52
C LYS A 295 21.39 -30.95 -3.43
N LYS A 296 22.15 -30.83 -4.52
CA LYS A 296 23.23 -29.84 -4.62
C LYS A 296 22.62 -28.44 -4.62
N ARG A 297 22.62 -27.76 -3.45
CA ARG A 297 22.39 -26.32 -3.35
C ARG A 297 23.28 -25.61 -4.37
N LEU A 298 22.70 -24.68 -5.13
CA LEU A 298 23.43 -23.90 -6.13
C LEU A 298 24.17 -22.75 -5.44
N THR A 299 25.13 -23.09 -4.57
CA THR A 299 25.80 -22.12 -3.71
C THR A 299 26.82 -21.30 -4.50
N ILE A 300 26.33 -20.37 -5.31
CA ILE A 300 27.11 -19.24 -5.81
C ILE A 300 27.53 -18.46 -4.55
N VAL A 301 28.79 -18.57 -4.15
CA VAL A 301 29.40 -17.71 -3.13
C VAL A 301 30.45 -16.89 -3.85
N ASP A 302 30.10 -15.65 -4.17
CA ASP A 302 31.08 -14.71 -4.70
C ASP A 302 32.21 -14.43 -3.67
N SER A 303 33.37 -14.06 -4.21
CA SER A 303 34.57 -13.68 -3.48
C SER A 303 34.35 -12.50 -2.53
N GLU A 304 33.56 -11.48 -2.88
CA GLU A 304 33.29 -10.33 -2.02
C GLU A 304 32.29 -10.69 -0.92
N THR A 305 31.29 -11.54 -1.21
CA THR A 305 30.44 -12.15 -0.16
C THR A 305 31.29 -12.93 0.85
N SER A 306 32.29 -13.67 0.36
CA SER A 306 33.26 -14.38 1.21
C SER A 306 34.13 -13.41 2.03
N LYS A 307 34.59 -12.30 1.45
CA LYS A 307 35.34 -11.24 2.14
C LYS A 307 34.50 -10.53 3.19
N ARG A 308 33.24 -10.15 2.90
CA ARG A 308 32.30 -9.57 3.88
C ARG A 308 32.08 -10.52 5.07
N LEU A 309 31.78 -11.80 4.82
CA LEU A 309 31.64 -12.78 5.90
C LEU A 309 32.93 -12.99 6.71
N GLN A 310 34.12 -12.88 6.08
CA GLN A 310 35.38 -12.89 6.84
C GLN A 310 35.55 -11.63 7.70
N ARG A 311 35.19 -10.44 7.20
CA ARG A 311 35.16 -9.18 7.99
C ARG A 311 34.19 -9.29 9.17
N THR A 312 32.95 -9.76 8.96
CA THR A 312 31.95 -9.98 10.02
C THR A 312 32.40 -11.02 11.06
N ARG A 313 32.98 -12.16 10.62
CA ARG A 313 33.52 -13.16 11.55
C ARG A 313 34.71 -12.62 12.36
N LYS A 314 35.54 -11.77 11.75
CA LYS A 314 36.64 -11.11 12.43
C LYS A 314 36.13 -10.08 13.46
N SER A 315 35.15 -9.24 13.13
CA SER A 315 34.56 -8.28 14.07
C SER A 315 33.74 -8.92 15.19
N LEU A 316 33.20 -10.14 14.99
CA LEU A 316 32.70 -10.99 16.08
C LEU A 316 33.82 -11.36 17.05
N ALA A 317 34.94 -11.89 16.53
CA ALA A 317 36.06 -12.37 17.34
C ALA A 317 36.80 -11.24 18.08
N GLU A 318 36.92 -10.07 17.45
CA GLU A 318 37.56 -8.87 18.02
C GLU A 318 36.61 -8.03 18.91
N GLY A 319 35.34 -8.42 19.04
CA GLY A 319 34.30 -7.63 19.70
C GLY A 319 33.28 -8.44 20.49
N LEU A 320 33.73 -9.34 21.36
CA LEU A 320 32.94 -9.89 22.45
C LEU A 320 32.82 -8.87 23.59
N GLY A 321 31.99 -7.84 23.40
CA GLY A 321 31.95 -6.68 24.28
C GLY A 321 30.64 -5.89 24.28
N VAL A 322 29.60 -6.46 24.88
CA VAL A 322 28.68 -5.70 25.77
C VAL A 322 28.55 -6.55 27.03
N GLY A 323 29.00 -6.03 28.17
CA GLY A 323 29.04 -6.79 29.43
C GLY A 323 27.67 -6.84 30.12
N GLY A 324 27.30 -8.00 30.69
CA GLY A 324 26.07 -8.15 31.47
C GLY A 324 24.95 -8.87 30.70
N GLU A 325 23.84 -8.17 30.41
CA GLU A 325 22.60 -8.82 29.95
C GLU A 325 22.59 -9.18 28.46
N TRP A 326 23.23 -8.39 27.59
CA TRP A 326 23.01 -8.48 26.14
C TRP A 326 24.16 -9.19 25.40
N GLU A 327 23.81 -10.06 24.46
CA GLU A 327 24.73 -10.77 23.57
C GLU A 327 24.61 -10.24 22.14
N ARG A 328 25.72 -9.79 21.56
CA ARG A 328 25.80 -9.41 20.14
C ARG A 328 25.98 -10.66 19.28
N ILE A 329 25.03 -10.96 18.40
CA ILE A 329 25.02 -12.14 17.52
C ILE A 329 25.77 -11.86 16.22
N THR A 330 25.51 -10.74 15.55
CA THR A 330 26.18 -10.35 14.30
C THR A 330 26.01 -8.87 13.96
N THR A 331 26.96 -8.32 13.20
CA THR A 331 26.88 -7.00 12.56
C THR A 331 27.11 -7.17 11.05
N VAL A 332 26.22 -6.60 10.24
CA VAL A 332 26.29 -6.53 8.78
C VAL A 332 26.12 -5.08 8.37
N LYS A 333 26.85 -4.62 7.33
CA LYS A 333 26.63 -3.31 6.73
C LYS A 333 25.68 -3.45 5.53
N ALA A 334 24.52 -2.81 5.58
CA ALA A 334 23.44 -2.91 4.60
C ALA A 334 23.76 -2.11 3.34
N ASN A 335 23.96 -2.81 2.22
CA ASN A 335 24.46 -2.29 0.94
C ASN A 335 25.69 -1.35 1.12
N GLU A 336 26.57 -1.67 2.08
CA GLU A 336 27.69 -0.83 2.54
C GLU A 336 27.32 0.60 3.01
N LEU A 337 26.04 0.90 3.28
CA LEU A 337 25.53 2.16 3.84
C LEU A 337 25.38 2.07 5.37
N HIS A 338 24.37 1.35 5.86
CA HIS A 338 23.92 1.38 7.27
C HIS A 338 24.46 0.21 8.10
N ASN A 339 24.77 0.43 9.39
CA ASN A 339 25.20 -0.64 10.29
C ASN A 339 24.00 -1.34 10.92
N VAL A 340 23.76 -2.61 10.59
CA VAL A 340 22.68 -3.43 11.15
C VAL A 340 23.26 -4.48 12.09
N THR A 341 22.91 -4.43 13.37
CA THR A 341 23.45 -5.33 14.41
C THR A 341 22.33 -6.06 15.15
N LYS A 342 22.45 -7.38 15.23
CA LYS A 342 21.51 -8.30 15.88
C LYS A 342 22.03 -8.69 17.28
N TYR A 343 21.16 -8.56 18.27
CA TYR A 343 21.42 -8.80 19.69
C TYR A 343 20.38 -9.73 20.31
N ARG A 344 20.70 -10.32 21.47
CA ARG A 344 19.77 -11.12 22.28
C ARG A 344 20.02 -10.91 23.78
N SER A 345 18.96 -10.69 24.56
CA SER A 345 19.05 -10.68 26.03
C SER A 345 19.28 -12.11 26.54
N ARG A 346 20.36 -12.32 27.30
CA ARG A 346 20.73 -13.59 27.92
C ARG A 346 19.73 -14.06 28.97
N HIS A 347 18.96 -13.14 29.57
CA HIS A 347 17.98 -13.45 30.60
C HIS A 347 16.57 -13.70 30.03
N THR A 348 16.15 -12.93 29.02
CA THR A 348 14.75 -12.93 28.53
C THR A 348 14.55 -13.62 27.19
N GLY A 349 15.63 -13.87 26.44
CA GLY A 349 15.59 -14.37 25.06
C GLY A 349 15.11 -13.34 24.03
N LEU A 350 14.73 -12.12 24.44
CA LEU A 350 14.32 -11.04 23.54
C LEU A 350 15.42 -10.78 22.51
N SER A 351 15.05 -10.80 21.23
CA SER A 351 15.95 -10.44 20.14
C SER A 351 15.75 -8.96 19.79
N VAL A 352 16.84 -8.21 19.71
CA VAL A 352 16.82 -6.80 19.29
C VAL A 352 17.69 -6.66 18.05
N VAL A 353 17.22 -5.94 17.02
CA VAL A 353 18.03 -5.58 15.85
C VAL A 353 18.07 -4.06 15.75
N HIS A 354 19.25 -3.49 15.91
CA HIS A 354 19.46 -2.06 15.74
C HIS A 354 20.07 -1.78 14.37
N ALA A 355 19.43 -0.92 13.59
CA ALA A 355 19.92 -0.40 12.31
C ALA A 355 20.22 1.09 12.45
N LYS A 356 21.52 1.45 12.42
CA LYS A 356 21.92 2.85 12.54
C LYS A 356 21.69 3.58 11.22
N VAL A 357 20.65 4.40 11.19
CA VAL A 357 20.18 5.19 10.03
C VAL A 357 20.22 6.67 10.39
N ASP A 358 20.77 7.49 9.49
CA ASP A 358 20.85 8.95 9.64
C ASP A 358 19.54 9.57 9.14
N SER A 359 18.60 9.79 10.06
CA SER A 359 17.20 10.12 9.77
C SER A 359 16.58 10.97 10.89
N PRO A 360 15.71 11.94 10.55
CA PRO A 360 14.92 12.68 11.54
C PRO A 360 13.83 11.81 12.20
N GLU A 361 13.44 10.70 11.57
CA GLU A 361 12.46 9.76 12.08
C GLU A 361 13.12 8.55 12.75
N VAL A 362 12.41 7.96 13.70
CA VAL A 362 12.76 6.67 14.31
C VAL A 362 11.62 5.70 14.06
N HIS A 363 11.93 4.53 13.51
CA HIS A 363 10.96 3.43 13.40
C HIS A 363 11.32 2.29 14.37
N GLY A 364 10.34 1.87 15.18
CA GLY A 364 10.36 0.64 15.95
C GLY A 364 9.34 -0.36 15.44
N TYR A 365 9.75 -1.61 15.25
CA TYR A 365 8.90 -2.72 14.81
C TYR A 365 8.96 -3.85 15.84
N PHE A 366 7.82 -4.26 16.38
CA PHE A 366 7.72 -5.32 17.39
C PHE A 366 7.04 -6.55 16.76
N VAL A 367 7.86 -7.52 16.37
CA VAL A 367 7.47 -8.65 15.50
C VAL A 367 7.25 -9.91 16.33
N PHE A 368 6.08 -10.54 16.17
CA PHE A 368 5.69 -11.77 16.86
C PHE A 368 5.25 -12.83 15.85
N ARG A 369 5.89 -14.00 15.86
CA ARG A 369 5.45 -15.13 15.03
C ARG A 369 4.22 -15.80 15.63
N HIS A 370 3.27 -16.19 14.80
CA HIS A 370 2.16 -17.05 15.19
C HIS A 370 1.74 -17.92 14.01
N ARG A 371 0.89 -18.93 14.23
CA ARG A 371 0.30 -19.74 13.17
C ARG A 371 -1.21 -19.72 13.28
N VAL A 372 -1.90 -19.43 12.17
CA VAL A 372 -3.35 -19.58 12.06
C VAL A 372 -3.68 -21.08 12.00
N SER A 373 -4.79 -21.48 12.61
CA SER A 373 -5.22 -22.90 12.66
C SER A 373 -6.74 -23.07 12.63
N ASN A 374 -7.46 -22.00 12.27
CA ASN A 374 -8.90 -21.90 12.11
C ASN A 374 -9.27 -20.46 11.72
N GLU A 375 -10.51 -20.28 11.27
CA GLU A 375 -11.05 -19.01 10.77
C GLU A 375 -11.51 -18.04 11.87
N LEU A 376 -11.00 -18.18 13.09
CA LEU A 376 -11.38 -17.35 14.24
C LEU A 376 -10.90 -15.89 14.17
N GLY A 377 -9.94 -15.56 13.29
CA GLY A 377 -9.36 -14.22 13.23
C GLY A 377 -8.56 -13.80 14.47
N LEU A 378 -8.12 -14.75 15.31
CA LEU A 378 -7.40 -14.47 16.56
C LEU A 378 -6.19 -13.51 16.42
N PRO A 379 -5.40 -13.54 15.32
CA PRO A 379 -4.36 -12.54 15.06
C PRO A 379 -4.92 -11.11 15.01
N LEU A 380 -5.85 -10.83 14.09
CA LEU A 380 -6.46 -9.51 13.90
C LEU A 380 -7.22 -9.04 15.15
N ILE A 381 -7.97 -9.95 15.79
CA ILE A 381 -8.68 -9.68 17.04
C ILE A 381 -7.70 -9.23 18.14
N LEU A 382 -6.58 -9.92 18.30
CA LEU A 382 -5.59 -9.56 19.33
C LEU A 382 -4.90 -8.23 19.02
N GLN A 383 -4.57 -7.95 17.75
CA GLN A 383 -4.03 -6.67 17.31
C GLN A 383 -4.93 -5.51 17.75
N ARG A 384 -6.24 -5.60 17.46
CA ARG A 384 -7.22 -4.59 17.90
C ARG A 384 -7.30 -4.50 19.43
N MET A 385 -7.31 -5.62 20.14
CA MET A 385 -7.49 -5.64 21.60
C MET A 385 -6.28 -5.16 22.41
N ILE A 386 -5.06 -5.14 21.85
CA ILE A 386 -3.85 -4.64 22.52
C ILE A 386 -3.88 -3.11 22.71
N PHE A 387 -4.48 -2.37 21.79
CA PHE A 387 -4.62 -0.91 21.85
C PHE A 387 -5.74 -0.42 22.80
N LEU A 388 -6.55 -1.33 23.37
CA LEU A 388 -7.63 -1.02 24.33
C LEU A 388 -7.14 -0.82 25.78
N GLY A 389 -5.86 -0.48 25.95
CA GLY A 389 -5.22 -0.29 27.24
C GLY A 389 -4.48 -1.51 27.78
N SER A 390 -3.61 -1.24 28.75
CA SER A 390 -2.66 -2.15 29.36
C SER A 390 -2.87 -2.26 30.88
N ARG A 391 -1.98 -2.95 31.60
CA ARG A 391 -2.07 -3.06 33.08
C ARG A 391 -1.70 -1.77 33.80
N HIS A 392 -0.78 -0.97 33.26
CA HIS A 392 -0.42 0.32 33.84
C HIS A 392 -1.25 1.47 33.24
N PHE A 393 -1.73 1.31 32.00
CA PHE A 393 -2.53 2.30 31.30
C PHE A 393 -3.89 1.70 30.87
N PRO A 394 -4.82 1.43 31.82
CA PRO A 394 -6.03 0.63 31.58
C PRO A 394 -7.18 1.44 30.93
N HIS A 395 -6.87 2.28 29.96
CA HIS A 395 -7.83 3.14 29.24
C HIS A 395 -7.63 3.01 27.72
N PRO A 396 -8.70 2.93 26.90
CA PRO A 396 -8.57 2.94 25.45
C PRO A 396 -7.99 4.27 24.93
N GLY A 397 -7.17 4.21 23.87
CA GLY A 397 -6.61 5.40 23.21
C GLY A 397 -5.61 6.22 24.03
N ILE A 398 -5.20 5.74 25.22
CA ILE A 398 -4.12 6.37 26.00
C ILE A 398 -2.77 6.28 25.28
N LEU A 399 -2.52 5.18 24.58
CA LEU A 399 -1.25 4.97 23.88
C LEU A 399 -1.06 6.00 22.77
N ASP A 400 -2.10 6.28 21.97
CA ASP A 400 -2.05 7.30 20.92
C ASP A 400 -1.92 8.72 21.48
N GLN A 401 -2.63 9.03 22.57
CA GLN A 401 -2.49 10.33 23.26
C GLN A 401 -1.06 10.57 23.77
N LEU A 402 -0.40 9.54 24.29
CA LEU A 402 1.02 9.59 24.68
C LEU A 402 1.96 9.57 23.47
N ALA A 403 1.60 8.89 22.38
CA ALA A 403 2.39 8.83 21.16
C ALA A 403 2.46 10.21 20.47
N VAL A 404 1.35 10.95 20.40
CA VAL A 404 1.32 12.32 19.87
C VAL A 404 2.18 13.28 20.71
N GLN A 405 2.24 13.09 22.05
CA GLN A 405 3.18 13.82 22.91
C GLN A 405 4.66 13.47 22.68
N CYS A 406 4.94 12.33 22.04
CA CYS A 406 6.27 11.88 21.62
C CYS A 406 6.56 12.17 20.13
N TYR A 407 5.79 13.05 19.49
CA TYR A 407 5.90 13.37 18.06
C TYR A 407 5.73 12.15 17.13
N ALA A 408 4.85 11.21 17.51
CA ALA A 408 4.29 10.21 16.60
C ALA A 408 3.01 10.73 15.93
N ALA A 409 2.72 10.24 14.72
CA ALA A 409 1.40 10.43 14.09
C ALA A 409 0.27 9.62 14.77
N GLY A 410 0.62 8.65 15.63
CA GLY A 410 -0.28 7.73 16.32
C GLY A 410 0.45 6.41 16.61
N THR A 411 -0.29 5.35 16.92
CA THR A 411 0.23 3.98 16.92
C THR A 411 -0.48 3.10 15.90
N ASP A 412 0.24 2.15 15.30
CA ASP A 412 -0.25 1.33 14.20
C ASP A 412 0.38 -0.07 14.24
N GLY A 413 -0.01 -0.93 13.30
CA GLY A 413 0.57 -2.25 13.10
C GLY A 413 -0.15 -3.01 12.00
N TRP A 414 0.42 -4.14 11.59
CA TRP A 414 -0.20 -5.06 10.63
C TRP A 414 -0.10 -6.50 11.08
N THR A 415 -0.87 -7.36 10.43
CA THR A 415 -0.93 -8.79 10.69
C THR A 415 -1.01 -9.52 9.36
N GLU A 416 -0.23 -10.58 9.21
CA GLU A 416 -0.27 -11.56 8.12
C GLU A 416 -0.51 -12.95 8.74
N SER A 417 -0.57 -14.04 7.97
CA SER A 417 -0.82 -15.38 8.55
C SER A 417 0.29 -15.86 9.50
N ASP A 418 1.54 -15.46 9.27
CA ASP A 418 2.70 -15.93 10.04
C ASP A 418 3.26 -14.99 11.11
N HIS A 419 2.87 -13.73 11.09
CA HIS A 419 3.29 -12.76 12.10
C HIS A 419 2.31 -11.60 12.30
N SER A 420 2.36 -11.02 13.50
CA SER A 420 1.87 -9.66 13.74
C SER A 420 3.07 -8.74 13.98
N CYS A 421 3.01 -7.52 13.45
CA CYS A 421 4.02 -6.49 13.61
C CYS A 421 3.36 -5.20 14.12
N TYR A 422 3.81 -4.71 15.28
CA TYR A 422 3.34 -3.44 15.85
C TYR A 422 4.37 -2.36 15.56
N THR A 423 3.94 -1.17 15.15
CA THR A 423 4.83 -0.07 14.74
C THR A 423 4.75 1.15 15.64
N LEU A 424 5.92 1.71 15.93
CA LEU A 424 6.08 3.01 16.58
C LEU A 424 6.98 3.88 15.71
N LYS A 425 6.44 4.98 15.19
CA LYS A 425 7.20 6.00 14.45
C LYS A 425 7.18 7.32 15.21
N THR A 426 8.34 7.94 15.45
CA THR A 426 8.46 9.24 16.15
C THR A 426 9.48 10.13 15.46
N ALA A 427 9.24 11.44 15.41
CA ALA A 427 10.28 12.42 15.08
C ALA A 427 11.27 12.54 16.26
N GLY A 428 12.55 12.23 16.01
CA GLY A 428 13.62 12.23 17.00
C GLY A 428 13.56 11.07 18.02
N LYS A 429 14.71 10.80 18.66
CA LYS A 429 14.87 9.63 19.55
C LYS A 429 14.35 9.79 20.98
N GLU A 430 14.27 11.01 21.50
CA GLU A 430 13.74 11.26 22.85
C GLU A 430 12.28 10.76 22.99
N GLY A 431 11.44 11.03 21.98
CA GLY A 431 10.05 10.56 21.93
C GLY A 431 9.94 9.04 21.90
N PHE A 432 10.79 8.38 21.09
CA PHE A 432 10.84 6.92 21.01
C PHE A 432 11.17 6.28 22.36
N LEU A 433 12.25 6.72 23.01
CA LEU A 433 12.71 6.17 24.29
C LEU A 433 11.70 6.41 25.42
N ALA A 434 10.98 7.54 25.39
CA ALA A 434 9.95 7.86 26.37
C ALA A 434 8.69 6.99 26.21
N LEU A 435 8.25 6.69 24.97
CA LEU A 435 7.06 5.87 24.73
C LEU A 435 7.34 4.36 24.81
N LEU A 436 8.55 3.90 24.50
CA LEU A 436 8.93 2.48 24.44
C LEU A 436 8.47 1.66 25.68
N PRO A 437 8.62 2.12 26.95
CA PRO A 437 8.07 1.40 28.12
C PRO A 437 6.54 1.28 28.13
N VAL A 438 5.82 2.27 27.62
CA VAL A 438 4.35 2.30 27.54
C VAL A 438 3.89 1.33 26.45
N TYR A 439 4.55 1.34 25.30
CA TYR A 439 4.31 0.44 24.17
C TYR A 439 4.55 -1.04 24.57
N LEU A 440 5.63 -1.31 25.30
CA LEU A 440 5.95 -2.62 25.88
C LEU A 440 4.91 -3.08 26.92
N ASP A 441 4.26 -2.17 27.68
CA ASP A 441 3.16 -2.57 28.58
C ASP A 441 1.90 -2.99 27.81
N HIS A 442 1.59 -2.35 26.68
CA HIS A 442 0.44 -2.74 25.83
C HIS A 442 0.68 -4.10 25.16
N ILE A 443 1.86 -4.33 24.59
CA ILE A 443 2.18 -5.60 23.92
C ILE A 443 2.23 -6.79 24.90
N PHE A 444 3.00 -6.69 25.99
CA PHE A 444 3.24 -7.83 26.88
C PHE A 444 2.23 -7.92 28.04
N PHE A 445 1.55 -6.82 28.37
CA PHE A 445 0.60 -6.72 29.49
C PHE A 445 -0.73 -6.05 29.10
N PRO A 446 -1.37 -6.41 27.95
CA PRO A 446 -2.65 -5.83 27.55
C PRO A 446 -3.74 -6.15 28.57
N LEU A 447 -4.76 -5.29 28.62
CA LEU A 447 -5.88 -5.42 29.54
C LEU A 447 -6.80 -6.59 29.17
N LEU A 448 -7.01 -6.83 27.87
CA LEU A 448 -7.88 -7.88 27.29
C LEU A 448 -9.20 -8.04 28.07
N SER A 449 -9.98 -6.95 28.16
CA SER A 449 -11.21 -6.88 28.95
C SER A 449 -12.44 -7.40 28.20
N GLU A 450 -13.47 -7.83 28.95
CA GLU A 450 -14.77 -8.19 28.38
C GLU A 450 -15.44 -6.99 27.70
N ALA A 451 -15.35 -5.80 28.31
CA ALA A 451 -15.89 -4.58 27.73
C ALA A 451 -15.27 -4.28 26.35
N GLY A 452 -13.94 -4.41 26.23
CA GLY A 452 -13.24 -4.22 24.95
C GLY A 452 -13.55 -5.30 23.91
N TYR A 453 -13.74 -6.56 24.33
CA TYR A 453 -14.16 -7.62 23.41
C TYR A 453 -15.54 -7.32 22.83
N LEU A 454 -16.49 -6.91 23.68
CA LEU A 454 -17.85 -6.58 23.25
C LEU A 454 -17.88 -5.37 22.32
N THR A 455 -17.10 -4.31 22.56
CA THR A 455 -17.14 -3.12 21.69
C THR A 455 -16.34 -3.27 20.40
N GLU A 456 -15.17 -3.92 20.43
CA GLU A 456 -14.33 -4.05 19.23
C GLU A 456 -14.63 -5.28 18.39
N ILE A 457 -14.96 -6.42 18.99
CA ILE A 457 -14.90 -7.70 18.29
C ILE A 457 -16.30 -8.13 17.86
N HIS A 458 -17.11 -8.55 18.82
CA HIS A 458 -18.46 -9.05 18.58
C HIS A 458 -19.40 -8.81 19.76
N HIS A 459 -20.63 -8.41 19.45
CA HIS A 459 -21.77 -8.33 20.35
C HIS A 459 -23.09 -8.54 19.58
N VAL A 460 -24.18 -8.70 20.34
CA VAL A 460 -25.56 -8.64 19.82
C VAL A 460 -26.26 -7.44 20.48
N THR A 461 -27.06 -6.69 19.72
CA THR A 461 -27.75 -5.48 20.19
C THR A 461 -29.07 -5.79 20.93
N GLU A 462 -29.80 -4.75 21.34
CA GLU A 462 -31.12 -4.90 21.98
C GLU A 462 -32.22 -5.30 20.97
N GLU A 463 -31.96 -5.03 19.69
CA GLU A 463 -32.80 -5.32 18.53
C GLU A 463 -32.51 -6.71 17.94
N GLY A 464 -31.57 -7.47 18.54
CA GLY A 464 -31.18 -8.81 18.09
C GLY A 464 -30.20 -8.85 16.92
N LYS A 465 -29.62 -7.72 16.51
CA LYS A 465 -28.63 -7.68 15.41
C LYS A 465 -27.22 -7.99 15.91
N ASP A 466 -26.45 -8.74 15.12
CA ASP A 466 -25.01 -8.92 15.33
C ASP A 466 -24.24 -7.61 15.03
N GLY A 467 -23.13 -7.37 15.73
CA GLY A 467 -22.35 -6.13 15.60
C GLY A 467 -20.98 -6.19 16.28
N GLY A 468 -20.18 -5.14 16.12
CA GLY A 468 -18.78 -5.08 16.56
C GLY A 468 -17.86 -4.63 15.42
N VAL A 469 -16.78 -3.90 15.72
CA VAL A 469 -15.94 -3.28 14.68
C VAL A 469 -15.23 -4.34 13.83
N CYS A 470 -14.69 -5.40 14.44
CA CYS A 470 -13.99 -6.49 13.77
C CYS A 470 -14.96 -7.37 12.99
N TYR A 471 -16.14 -7.68 13.55
CA TYR A 471 -17.21 -8.41 12.86
C TYR A 471 -17.66 -7.67 11.58
N LEU A 472 -17.99 -6.38 11.69
CA LEU A 472 -18.41 -5.57 10.54
C LEU A 472 -17.27 -5.33 9.54
N GLN A 473 -16.03 -5.23 10.01
CA GLN A 473 -14.84 -5.15 9.15
C GLN A 473 -14.65 -6.44 8.33
N MET A 474 -14.72 -7.62 8.96
CA MET A 474 -14.59 -8.89 8.23
C MET A 474 -15.79 -9.16 7.32
N LYS A 475 -17.04 -8.90 7.74
CA LYS A 475 -18.19 -8.95 6.83
C LYS A 475 -17.94 -8.06 5.60
N SER A 476 -17.51 -6.81 5.81
CA SER A 476 -17.21 -5.88 4.70
C SER A 476 -16.06 -6.32 3.79
N PHE A 477 -15.10 -7.11 4.29
CA PHE A 477 -14.00 -7.70 3.52
C PHE A 477 -14.41 -9.00 2.81
N GLU A 478 -15.35 -9.77 3.38
CA GLU A 478 -15.94 -10.94 2.75
C GLU A 478 -16.88 -10.59 1.58
N HIS A 479 -17.24 -9.31 1.42
CA HIS A 479 -17.90 -8.77 0.22
C HIS A 479 -16.88 -8.16 -0.78
N ASP A 480 -15.57 -8.24 -0.52
CA ASP A 480 -14.55 -7.70 -1.43
C ASP A 480 -14.10 -8.74 -2.47
N PRO A 481 -14.31 -8.52 -3.78
CA PRO A 481 -13.97 -9.52 -4.79
C PRO A 481 -12.46 -9.75 -4.92
N VAL A 482 -11.62 -8.76 -4.57
CA VAL A 482 -10.15 -8.92 -4.63
C VAL A 482 -9.68 -9.78 -3.45
N LEU A 483 -10.27 -9.61 -2.26
CA LEU A 483 -9.95 -10.41 -1.08
C LEU A 483 -10.56 -11.82 -1.16
N GLN A 484 -11.82 -11.97 -1.56
CA GLN A 484 -12.43 -13.28 -1.82
C GLN A 484 -11.58 -14.10 -2.79
N ALA A 485 -11.19 -13.49 -3.93
CA ALA A 485 -10.36 -14.16 -4.92
C ALA A 485 -8.96 -14.49 -4.40
N HIS A 486 -8.40 -13.67 -3.51
CA HIS A 486 -7.12 -13.95 -2.88
C HIS A 486 -7.20 -15.08 -1.86
N TRP A 487 -8.22 -15.10 -1.00
CA TRP A 487 -8.41 -16.16 -0.01
C TRP A 487 -8.70 -17.50 -0.67
N ALA A 488 -9.61 -17.56 -1.64
CA ALA A 488 -9.85 -18.76 -2.44
C ALA A 488 -8.55 -19.30 -3.07
N LEU A 489 -7.73 -18.42 -3.65
CA LEU A 489 -6.45 -18.78 -4.24
C LEU A 489 -5.42 -19.30 -3.22
N MET A 490 -5.44 -18.78 -1.98
CA MET A 490 -4.61 -19.31 -0.90
C MET A 490 -5.13 -20.66 -0.40
N SER A 491 -6.45 -20.87 -0.33
CA SER A 491 -7.05 -22.15 0.05
C SER A 491 -6.89 -23.25 -1.02
N GLU A 492 -6.85 -22.89 -2.30
CA GLU A 492 -6.52 -23.81 -3.40
C GLU A 492 -5.02 -24.18 -3.42
N ILE A 493 -4.12 -23.21 -3.20
CA ILE A 493 -2.67 -23.47 -3.23
C ILE A 493 -2.15 -24.14 -1.94
N TYR A 494 -2.84 -23.96 -0.82
CA TYR A 494 -2.48 -24.54 0.48
C TYR A 494 -3.58 -25.46 1.00
N GLY A 495 -3.30 -26.76 1.15
CA GLY A 495 -4.20 -27.67 1.84
C GLY A 495 -4.38 -27.34 3.34
N PRO A 496 -5.44 -27.84 4.01
CA PRO A 496 -5.87 -27.39 5.34
C PRO A 496 -4.89 -27.67 6.49
N ASP A 497 -3.89 -28.54 6.30
CA ASP A 497 -2.80 -28.70 7.27
C ASP A 497 -1.87 -27.47 7.33
N SER A 498 -1.88 -26.60 6.31
CA SER A 498 -1.09 -25.37 6.21
C SER A 498 -1.64 -24.23 7.07
N GLY A 499 -0.75 -23.47 7.71
CA GLY A 499 -1.11 -22.24 8.40
C GLY A 499 -1.42 -21.07 7.46
N TYR A 500 -1.16 -21.23 6.16
CA TYR A 500 -1.47 -20.25 5.10
C TYR A 500 -2.79 -20.53 4.37
N HIS A 501 -3.45 -21.67 4.63
CA HIS A 501 -4.79 -21.98 4.10
C HIS A 501 -5.88 -21.08 4.70
N TYR A 502 -5.73 -20.75 5.98
CA TYR A 502 -6.72 -20.03 6.79
C TYR A 502 -6.59 -18.50 6.68
N ASN A 503 -7.71 -17.79 6.78
CA ASN A 503 -7.74 -16.33 6.82
C ASN A 503 -7.28 -15.81 8.20
N TYR A 504 -6.18 -15.06 8.25
CA TYR A 504 -5.68 -14.45 9.49
C TYR A 504 -6.63 -13.39 10.08
N GLY A 505 -7.48 -12.79 9.23
CA GLY A 505 -8.58 -11.92 9.64
C GLY A 505 -9.78 -12.69 10.18
N GLY A 506 -9.97 -13.94 9.74
CA GLY A 506 -11.08 -14.83 10.11
C GLY A 506 -12.41 -14.49 9.45
N HIS A 507 -13.34 -15.44 9.47
CA HIS A 507 -14.71 -15.21 9.00
C HIS A 507 -15.56 -14.55 10.09
N HIS A 508 -16.39 -13.59 9.71
CA HIS A 508 -17.35 -12.93 10.60
C HIS A 508 -18.26 -13.95 11.31
N LYS A 509 -18.63 -15.04 10.61
CA LYS A 509 -19.35 -16.20 11.14
C LYS A 509 -18.65 -16.85 12.34
N ASP A 510 -17.36 -17.16 12.23
CA ASP A 510 -16.60 -17.75 13.34
C ASP A 510 -16.44 -16.77 14.51
N MET A 511 -16.29 -15.46 14.24
CA MET A 511 -16.26 -14.45 15.31
C MET A 511 -17.53 -14.45 16.18
N ARG A 512 -18.72 -14.69 15.59
CA ARG A 512 -20.01 -14.73 16.31
C ARG A 512 -20.34 -16.12 16.91
N GLU A 513 -19.86 -17.21 16.34
CA GLU A 513 -20.24 -18.58 16.74
C GLU A 513 -19.19 -19.29 17.63
N SER A 514 -17.90 -19.10 17.36
CA SER A 514 -16.79 -19.82 18.01
C SER A 514 -15.78 -18.88 18.70
N GLY A 515 -15.81 -17.59 18.37
CA GLY A 515 -15.01 -16.51 18.98
C GLY A 515 -15.20 -16.37 20.49
N SER A 516 -14.09 -16.22 21.22
CA SER A 516 -14.16 -15.93 22.66
C SER A 516 -12.93 -15.21 23.21
N LEU A 517 -13.14 -14.36 24.21
CA LEU A 517 -12.05 -13.71 24.97
C LEU A 517 -11.10 -14.72 25.65
N ALA A 518 -11.57 -15.94 25.93
CA ALA A 518 -10.72 -17.02 26.41
C ALA A 518 -9.72 -17.50 25.34
N ALA A 519 -10.16 -17.63 24.08
CA ALA A 519 -9.29 -17.93 22.95
C ALA A 519 -8.27 -16.81 22.69
N VAL A 520 -8.69 -15.55 22.70
CA VAL A 520 -7.78 -14.38 22.55
C VAL A 520 -6.70 -14.35 23.63
N ARG A 521 -7.08 -14.56 24.90
CA ARG A 521 -6.12 -14.62 26.03
C ARG A 521 -5.18 -15.83 25.94
N LYS A 522 -5.66 -16.97 25.41
CA LYS A 522 -4.82 -18.15 25.14
C LYS A 522 -3.81 -17.84 24.02
N PHE A 523 -4.26 -17.24 22.92
CA PHE A 523 -3.42 -16.87 21.77
C PHE A 523 -2.31 -15.87 22.16
N HIS A 524 -2.67 -14.81 22.92
CA HIS A 524 -1.69 -13.89 23.52
C HIS A 524 -0.66 -14.65 24.36
N LYS A 525 -1.10 -15.49 25.30
CA LYS A 525 -0.17 -16.27 26.15
C LYS A 525 0.76 -17.19 25.34
N SER A 526 0.28 -17.79 24.25
CA SER A 526 1.06 -18.71 23.42
C SER A 526 2.17 -18.04 22.62
N PHE A 527 1.96 -16.81 22.12
CA PHE A 527 2.87 -16.18 21.14
C PHE A 527 3.53 -14.88 21.64
N TYR A 528 2.92 -14.14 22.57
CA TYR A 528 3.36 -12.80 22.97
C TYR A 528 4.27 -12.83 24.21
N HIS A 529 5.45 -13.44 24.05
CA HIS A 529 6.50 -13.53 25.08
C HIS A 529 7.88 -13.20 24.49
N ALA A 530 8.83 -12.76 25.33
CA ALA A 530 10.12 -12.22 24.86
C ALA A 530 10.92 -13.17 23.95
N LYS A 531 10.97 -14.47 24.28
CA LYS A 531 11.61 -15.53 23.44
C LYS A 531 11.06 -15.61 21.99
N ASN A 532 9.89 -15.04 21.70
CA ASN A 532 9.26 -14.98 20.37
C ASN A 532 9.05 -13.55 19.85
N CYS A 533 9.71 -12.56 20.45
CA CYS A 533 9.69 -11.17 19.98
C CYS A 533 11.01 -10.81 19.28
N CYS A 534 10.90 -10.13 18.13
CA CYS A 534 11.98 -9.33 17.57
C CYS A 534 11.60 -7.86 17.68
N LEU A 535 12.41 -7.06 18.39
CA LEU A 535 12.32 -5.61 18.35
C LEU A 535 13.36 -5.08 17.37
N ILE A 536 12.91 -4.53 16.25
CA ILE A 536 13.75 -3.84 15.27
C ILE A 536 13.66 -2.35 15.58
N VAL A 537 14.79 -1.65 15.67
CA VAL A 537 14.84 -0.18 15.82
C VAL A 537 15.76 0.39 14.76
N CYS A 538 15.24 1.33 13.98
CA CYS A 538 15.96 2.03 12.91
C CYS A 538 16.01 3.54 13.25
N GLY A 539 17.21 4.13 13.23
CA GLY A 539 17.46 5.56 13.54
C GLY A 539 18.86 5.81 14.14
N ASP A 540 19.16 7.04 14.57
CA ASP A 540 20.47 7.43 15.14
C ASP A 540 20.57 7.17 16.67
N PHE A 541 20.67 5.89 17.05
CA PHE A 541 20.92 5.48 18.45
C PHE A 541 22.34 4.96 18.65
N GLU A 542 22.80 5.03 19.89
CA GLU A 542 23.69 4.00 20.43
C GLU A 542 22.85 2.88 21.08
N PRO A 543 23.16 1.59 20.84
CA PRO A 543 22.35 0.45 21.32
C PRO A 543 22.05 0.47 22.83
N GLU A 544 23.00 0.98 23.62
CA GLU A 544 22.94 1.10 25.07
C GLU A 544 21.76 1.98 25.55
N GLU A 545 21.33 2.98 24.75
CA GLU A 545 20.14 3.79 25.03
C GLU A 545 18.88 2.90 25.08
N ILE A 546 18.71 2.05 24.07
CA ILE A 546 17.58 1.13 23.91
C ILE A 546 17.64 0.03 24.99
N PHE A 547 18.82 -0.55 25.23
CA PHE A 547 19.01 -1.58 26.26
C PHE A 547 18.69 -1.05 27.67
N SER A 548 19.15 0.16 28.01
CA SER A 548 18.87 0.80 29.30
C SER A 548 17.37 0.91 29.58
N VAL A 549 16.57 1.30 28.57
CA VAL A 549 15.11 1.40 28.68
C VAL A 549 14.45 0.02 28.85
N ILE A 550 14.84 -0.99 28.07
CA ILE A 550 14.28 -2.35 28.14
C ILE A 550 14.62 -3.03 29.47
N THR A 551 15.88 -2.96 29.91
CA THR A 551 16.33 -3.50 31.20
C THR A 551 15.61 -2.77 32.35
N SER A 552 15.48 -1.44 32.30
CA SER A 552 14.75 -0.65 33.30
C SER A 552 13.26 -1.02 33.38
N PHE A 553 12.57 -1.22 32.24
CA PHE A 553 11.20 -1.73 32.22
C PHE A 553 11.10 -3.11 32.88
N THR A 554 12.01 -4.02 32.53
CA THR A 554 12.02 -5.40 33.03
C THR A 554 12.28 -5.46 34.55
N VAL A 555 13.25 -4.71 35.05
CA VAL A 555 13.59 -4.63 36.49
C VAL A 555 12.47 -4.00 37.31
N ASN A 556 11.89 -2.87 36.86
CA ASN A 556 10.78 -2.22 37.57
C ASN A 556 9.54 -3.11 37.69
N LYS A 557 9.30 -3.97 36.69
CA LYS A 557 8.23 -4.97 36.72
C LYS A 557 8.53 -6.14 37.65
N LEU A 558 9.77 -6.65 37.64
CA LEU A 558 10.22 -7.70 38.57
C LEU A 558 10.05 -7.26 40.03
N ALA A 559 10.50 -6.05 40.36
CA ALA A 559 10.35 -5.46 41.70
C ALA A 559 8.88 -5.39 42.17
N LYS A 560 7.97 -4.90 41.32
CA LYS A 560 6.52 -4.83 41.62
C LYS A 560 5.83 -6.20 41.77
N SER A 561 6.48 -7.29 41.33
CA SER A 561 5.91 -8.64 41.41
C SER A 561 6.28 -9.38 42.70
N GLY A 562 7.21 -8.87 43.51
CA GLY A 562 7.74 -9.54 44.70
C GLY A 562 6.85 -9.51 45.96
N SER A 563 5.67 -8.89 45.91
CA SER A 563 4.87 -8.54 47.11
C SER A 563 3.82 -9.60 47.53
N GLY A 564 3.91 -10.85 47.07
CA GLY A 564 2.76 -11.79 47.12
C GLY A 564 2.99 -13.27 47.49
N THR A 565 4.15 -13.88 47.21
CA THR A 565 4.40 -15.31 47.55
C THR A 565 5.88 -15.63 47.69
N LYS A 566 6.24 -16.47 48.68
CA LYS A 566 7.62 -16.98 48.88
C LYS A 566 7.92 -18.21 48.00
N THR A 567 7.82 -18.03 46.70
CA THR A 567 8.33 -19.00 45.70
C THR A 567 9.19 -18.23 44.71
N THR A 568 10.51 -18.43 44.77
CA THR A 568 11.47 -17.82 43.83
C THR A 568 11.15 -18.24 42.40
N PRO A 569 10.72 -17.32 41.52
CA PRO A 569 10.50 -17.64 40.11
C PRO A 569 11.87 -17.77 39.43
N SER A 570 12.19 -18.95 38.92
CA SER A 570 13.40 -19.18 38.11
C SER A 570 13.26 -18.67 36.66
N GLY A 571 12.05 -18.28 36.25
CA GLY A 571 11.78 -17.57 35.00
C GLY A 571 11.56 -16.07 35.25
N GLY A 572 12.13 -15.23 34.38
CA GLY A 572 11.95 -13.77 34.43
C GLY A 572 10.52 -13.34 34.13
N LEU A 573 10.16 -12.08 34.37
CA LEU A 573 8.77 -11.62 34.22
C LEU A 573 8.25 -11.60 32.77
N LEU A 574 9.15 -11.62 31.78
CA LEU A 574 8.80 -11.81 30.36
C LEU A 574 8.67 -13.31 29.96
N ASP A 575 9.01 -14.22 30.87
CA ASP A 575 8.96 -15.68 30.72
C ASP A 575 7.59 -16.24 31.14
N ARG A 576 6.53 -15.79 30.45
CA ARG A 576 5.12 -16.00 30.82
C ARG A 576 4.57 -17.43 30.61
N GLY A 577 5.43 -18.44 30.80
CA GLY A 577 5.11 -19.84 30.52
C GLY A 577 5.16 -20.19 29.04
N GLY A 578 5.82 -19.38 28.21
CA GLY A 578 6.44 -19.89 26.99
C GLY A 578 7.55 -20.83 27.43
N SER A 579 7.36 -22.14 27.24
CA SER A 579 8.28 -23.16 27.76
C SER A 579 9.70 -22.92 27.23
N ASP A 580 10.71 -23.48 27.91
CA ASP A 580 12.09 -23.47 27.39
C ASP A 580 12.22 -24.24 26.06
N ASN A 581 11.17 -24.98 25.69
CA ASN A 581 10.98 -25.65 24.40
C ASN A 581 10.07 -24.86 23.43
N PHE A 582 10.01 -23.52 23.49
CA PHE A 582 9.31 -22.74 22.45
C PHE A 582 10.01 -22.94 21.09
N VAL A 583 9.29 -23.58 20.16
CA VAL A 583 9.73 -23.78 18.77
C VAL A 583 9.07 -22.70 17.90
N ASN A 584 9.80 -22.18 16.90
CA ASN A 584 9.22 -21.31 15.87
C ASN A 584 8.06 -22.09 15.18
N PRO A 585 6.81 -21.58 15.20
CA PRO A 585 5.65 -22.35 14.74
C PRO A 585 5.67 -22.69 13.24
N TRP A 586 6.55 -22.03 12.46
CA TRP A 586 6.74 -22.28 11.03
C TRP A 586 7.88 -23.26 10.71
N ALA A 587 8.61 -23.74 11.73
CA ALA A 587 9.70 -24.71 11.55
C ALA A 587 9.20 -26.13 11.21
N SER A 588 7.89 -26.38 11.34
CA SER A 588 7.21 -27.64 11.03
C SER A 588 6.12 -27.47 9.95
N GLU A 589 6.21 -26.42 9.13
CA GLU A 589 5.25 -26.19 8.05
C GLU A 589 5.39 -27.29 6.97
N PRO A 590 4.28 -27.90 6.49
CA PRO A 590 4.36 -28.95 5.49
C PRO A 590 4.92 -28.43 4.16
N PRO A 591 5.66 -29.25 3.40
CA PRO A 591 5.97 -28.95 2.01
C PRO A 591 4.67 -28.95 1.19
N VAL A 592 4.59 -28.06 0.21
CA VAL A 592 3.39 -27.84 -0.59
C VAL A 592 3.72 -28.11 -2.05
N GLU A 593 3.16 -29.20 -2.57
CA GLU A 593 3.27 -29.64 -3.96
C GLU A 593 1.82 -29.87 -4.46
N ILE A 594 1.42 -29.18 -5.53
CA ILE A 594 0.09 -29.30 -6.16
C ILE A 594 0.22 -30.34 -7.27
N GLU A 595 -0.57 -31.40 -7.25
CA GLU A 595 -0.38 -32.54 -8.18
C GLU A 595 -0.74 -32.20 -9.64
N GLU A 596 -1.75 -31.35 -9.87
CA GLU A 596 -2.21 -30.90 -11.19
C GLU A 596 -2.65 -29.42 -11.18
N ASP A 597 -2.97 -28.85 -12.35
CA ASP A 597 -3.49 -27.48 -12.46
C ASP A 597 -4.93 -27.42 -11.89
N ASN A 598 -5.14 -26.66 -10.82
CA ASN A 598 -6.46 -26.46 -10.21
C ASN A 598 -7.12 -25.16 -10.71
N GLU A 599 -8.39 -25.23 -11.10
CA GLU A 599 -9.20 -24.07 -11.47
C GLU A 599 -10.44 -23.95 -10.57
N CYS A 600 -10.62 -22.79 -9.94
CA CYS A 600 -11.74 -22.47 -9.06
C CYS A 600 -12.49 -21.24 -9.60
N ILE A 601 -13.83 -21.26 -9.53
CA ILE A 601 -14.70 -20.17 -9.96
C ILE A 601 -15.50 -19.68 -8.76
N ILE A 602 -15.24 -18.44 -8.33
CA ILE A 602 -16.05 -17.75 -7.32
C ILE A 602 -17.00 -16.75 -7.98
N ARG A 603 -18.13 -16.47 -7.33
CA ARG A 603 -19.05 -15.41 -7.74
C ARG A 603 -19.09 -14.30 -6.70
N TYR A 604 -19.13 -13.06 -7.16
CA TYR A 604 -19.28 -11.88 -6.31
C TYR A 604 -20.42 -10.99 -6.80
N LEU A 605 -21.09 -10.29 -5.89
CA LEU A 605 -22.20 -9.40 -6.21
C LEU A 605 -21.68 -8.16 -6.97
N SER A 606 -22.29 -7.82 -8.11
CA SER A 606 -21.86 -6.67 -8.93
C SER A 606 -22.99 -6.15 -9.82
N ASP A 607 -23.14 -4.82 -9.89
CA ASP A 607 -24.02 -4.14 -10.85
C ASP A 607 -23.57 -4.31 -12.32
N SER A 608 -22.33 -4.75 -12.55
CA SER A 608 -21.74 -4.94 -13.88
C SER A 608 -21.15 -6.34 -14.06
N GLU A 609 -21.59 -7.04 -15.10
CA GLU A 609 -21.16 -8.41 -15.43
C GLU A 609 -20.12 -8.47 -16.57
N GLY A 610 -19.66 -7.31 -17.05
CA GLY A 610 -18.82 -7.21 -18.25
C GLY A 610 -17.36 -7.65 -18.07
N TYR A 611 -16.86 -7.59 -16.83
CA TYR A 611 -15.46 -7.85 -16.50
C TYR A 611 -15.32 -8.69 -15.22
N SER A 612 -14.36 -9.61 -15.23
CA SER A 612 -13.95 -10.45 -14.12
C SER A 612 -12.54 -10.10 -13.63
N LEU A 613 -12.19 -10.65 -12.47
CA LEU A 613 -10.82 -10.63 -11.95
C LEU A 613 -10.26 -12.06 -12.06
N VAL A 614 -9.07 -12.22 -12.63
CA VAL A 614 -8.41 -13.53 -12.70
C VAL A 614 -7.12 -13.47 -11.91
N LYS A 615 -6.94 -14.42 -10.98
CA LYS A 615 -5.69 -14.60 -10.23
C LYS A 615 -5.11 -15.97 -10.52
N LEU A 616 -3.79 -16.05 -10.62
CA LEU A 616 -3.07 -17.27 -10.93
C LEU A 616 -1.83 -17.35 -10.04
N ALA A 617 -1.77 -18.35 -9.17
CA ALA A 617 -0.68 -18.55 -8.23
C ALA A 617 0.12 -19.81 -8.52
N MET A 618 1.43 -19.73 -8.28
CA MET A 618 2.39 -20.82 -8.48
C MET A 618 3.37 -20.90 -7.31
N MET A 619 3.65 -22.12 -6.88
CA MET A 619 4.57 -22.40 -5.78
C MET A 619 6.01 -22.13 -6.19
N GLY A 620 6.65 -21.18 -5.50
CA GLY A 620 8.02 -20.75 -5.76
C GLY A 620 9.06 -21.46 -4.89
N THR A 621 10.09 -20.70 -4.52
CA THR A 621 11.27 -21.14 -3.78
C THR A 621 11.05 -21.12 -2.28
N ALA A 622 11.74 -21.97 -1.51
CA ALA A 622 11.82 -21.81 -0.05
C ALA A 622 12.37 -20.41 0.30
N SER A 623 11.72 -19.66 1.19
CA SER A 623 12.06 -18.27 1.53
C SER A 623 13.42 -18.11 2.23
N SER A 624 14.10 -19.22 2.55
CA SER A 624 15.48 -19.25 3.03
C SER A 624 16.53 -19.33 1.92
N ASP A 625 16.17 -19.67 0.67
CA ASP A 625 17.05 -19.58 -0.50
C ASP A 625 16.96 -18.20 -1.15
N VAL A 626 17.49 -17.21 -0.43
CA VAL A 626 17.45 -15.78 -0.79
C VAL A 626 18.02 -15.53 -2.19
N THR A 627 19.04 -16.30 -2.61
CA THR A 627 19.66 -16.15 -3.92
C THR A 627 18.75 -16.68 -5.02
N LEU A 628 18.19 -17.90 -4.89
CA LEU A 628 17.29 -18.41 -5.92
C LEU A 628 16.00 -17.55 -6.01
N SER A 629 15.50 -17.08 -4.86
CA SER A 629 14.35 -16.18 -4.79
C SER A 629 14.62 -14.80 -5.43
N ALA A 630 15.82 -14.23 -5.25
CA ALA A 630 16.20 -12.99 -5.94
C ALA A 630 16.31 -13.16 -7.47
N GLY A 631 16.76 -14.33 -7.95
CA GLY A 631 16.72 -14.66 -9.37
C GLY A 631 15.31 -14.78 -9.93
N MET A 632 14.38 -15.38 -9.16
CA MET A 632 12.96 -15.41 -9.53
C MET A 632 12.36 -14.01 -9.66
N ASP A 633 12.67 -13.11 -8.72
CA ASP A 633 12.21 -11.71 -8.75
C ASP A 633 12.62 -11.01 -10.05
N ILE A 634 13.88 -11.19 -10.48
CA ILE A 634 14.40 -10.62 -11.73
C ILE A 634 13.70 -11.21 -12.97
N LEU A 635 13.49 -12.54 -13.01
CA LEU A 635 12.78 -13.18 -14.12
C LEU A 635 11.34 -12.66 -14.25
N ILE A 636 10.67 -12.45 -13.12
CA ILE A 636 9.32 -11.88 -13.05
C ILE A 636 9.30 -10.43 -13.54
N ALA A 637 10.27 -9.61 -13.14
CA ALA A 637 10.39 -8.24 -13.64
C ALA A 637 10.56 -8.20 -15.16
N TYR A 638 11.39 -9.09 -15.73
CA TYR A 638 11.53 -9.26 -17.18
C TYR A 638 10.19 -9.58 -17.86
N LEU A 639 9.37 -10.46 -17.26
CA LEU A 639 8.08 -10.90 -17.80
C LEU A 639 6.95 -9.87 -17.67
N VAL A 640 6.94 -9.01 -16.64
CA VAL A 640 5.75 -8.19 -16.27
C VAL A 640 6.03 -6.69 -16.07
N ALA A 641 7.22 -6.24 -15.67
CA ALA A 641 7.40 -4.91 -15.06
C ALA A 641 7.36 -3.67 -15.99
N SER A 642 7.14 -3.82 -17.31
CA SER A 642 7.17 -2.71 -18.28
C SER A 642 6.13 -2.92 -19.39
N PRO A 643 5.56 -1.89 -20.03
CA PRO A 643 4.57 -2.07 -21.09
C PRO A 643 5.06 -2.91 -22.30
N ILE A 644 6.38 -2.99 -22.49
CA ILE A 644 7.05 -3.82 -23.51
C ILE A 644 7.50 -5.20 -22.99
N SER A 645 7.09 -5.59 -21.78
CA SER A 645 7.33 -6.95 -21.26
C SER A 645 6.44 -7.97 -21.99
N PRO A 646 6.84 -9.26 -22.10
CA PRO A 646 6.06 -10.28 -22.79
C PRO A 646 4.60 -10.39 -22.34
N VAL A 647 4.34 -10.41 -21.02
CA VAL A 647 2.97 -10.58 -20.49
C VAL A 647 2.13 -9.31 -20.68
N GLN A 648 2.69 -8.12 -20.50
CA GLN A 648 2.00 -6.86 -20.75
C GLN A 648 1.64 -6.69 -22.23
N THR A 649 2.57 -7.03 -23.12
CA THR A 649 2.35 -7.02 -24.57
C THR A 649 1.30 -8.05 -24.98
N ALA A 650 1.29 -9.22 -24.33
CA ALA A 650 0.34 -10.27 -24.64
C ALA A 650 -1.09 -9.97 -24.17
N PHE A 651 -1.30 -9.34 -23.02
CA PHE A 651 -2.65 -9.16 -22.43
C PHE A 651 -3.15 -7.71 -22.46
N VAL A 652 -2.34 -6.73 -22.05
CA VAL A 652 -2.77 -5.33 -21.95
C VAL A 652 -2.76 -4.65 -23.31
N ALA A 653 -1.73 -4.89 -24.14
CA ALA A 653 -1.68 -4.32 -25.49
C ALA A 653 -2.70 -4.95 -26.46
N THR A 654 -3.30 -6.12 -26.14
CA THR A 654 -4.43 -6.71 -26.89
C THR A 654 -5.81 -6.35 -26.32
N GLY A 655 -5.89 -5.76 -25.12
CA GLY A 655 -7.15 -5.41 -24.46
C GLY A 655 -7.88 -6.60 -23.82
N GLU A 656 -7.18 -7.68 -23.50
CA GLU A 656 -7.74 -8.85 -22.79
C GLU A 656 -7.61 -8.73 -21.26
N ALA A 657 -6.79 -7.80 -20.77
CA ALA A 657 -6.83 -7.28 -19.42
C ALA A 657 -6.51 -5.77 -19.47
N SER A 658 -7.03 -4.99 -18.52
CA SER A 658 -6.67 -3.57 -18.37
C SER A 658 -5.28 -3.37 -17.74
N GLY A 659 -4.87 -4.32 -16.90
CA GLY A 659 -3.59 -4.36 -16.21
C GLY A 659 -3.23 -5.81 -15.86
N VAL A 660 -1.93 -6.10 -15.82
CA VAL A 660 -1.41 -7.33 -15.24
C VAL A 660 -0.31 -6.97 -14.24
N THR A 661 -0.42 -7.48 -13.01
CA THR A 661 0.60 -7.32 -11.96
C THR A 661 1.02 -8.68 -11.43
N LEU A 662 2.16 -8.75 -10.73
CA LEU A 662 2.55 -9.97 -10.02
C LEU A 662 2.94 -9.63 -8.58
N THR A 663 2.21 -10.21 -7.62
CA THR A 663 2.46 -10.08 -6.19
C THR A 663 3.16 -11.32 -5.63
N LYS A 664 4.12 -11.11 -4.72
CA LYS A 664 4.93 -12.17 -4.10
C LYS A 664 4.58 -12.28 -2.61
N SER A 665 4.09 -13.44 -2.17
CA SER A 665 3.90 -13.73 -0.75
C SER A 665 5.20 -14.28 -0.15
N GLY A 666 5.59 -13.75 1.02
CA GLY A 666 6.89 -14.01 1.65
C GLY A 666 7.06 -15.38 2.29
N ASN A 667 5.99 -16.18 2.33
CA ASN A 667 5.76 -17.44 3.04
C ASN A 667 6.92 -18.44 3.05
N VAL A 668 6.92 -19.43 3.98
CA VAL A 668 7.97 -20.47 4.14
C VAL A 668 8.48 -21.03 2.80
N GLN A 669 7.56 -21.29 1.87
CA GLN A 669 7.82 -21.37 0.44
C GLN A 669 7.05 -20.24 -0.24
N THR A 670 7.76 -19.37 -0.98
CA THR A 670 7.19 -18.15 -1.58
C THR A 670 6.11 -18.50 -2.58
N VAL A 671 5.02 -17.73 -2.62
CA VAL A 671 4.01 -17.82 -3.68
C VAL A 671 4.17 -16.65 -4.63
N TYR A 672 4.10 -16.91 -5.93
CA TYR A 672 4.07 -15.89 -6.97
C TYR A 672 2.66 -15.86 -7.58
N CYS A 673 1.97 -14.73 -7.50
CA CYS A 673 0.58 -14.56 -7.90
C CYS A 673 0.47 -13.50 -9.00
N PHE A 674 0.15 -13.93 -10.23
CA PHE A 674 -0.30 -13.01 -11.27
C PHE A 674 -1.72 -12.54 -10.95
N ASN A 675 -1.98 -11.25 -11.11
CA ASN A 675 -3.30 -10.64 -11.02
C ASN A 675 -3.62 -9.99 -12.37
N PHE A 676 -4.76 -10.36 -12.96
CA PHE A 676 -5.27 -9.80 -14.21
C PHE A 676 -6.53 -8.98 -13.90
N GLU A 677 -6.49 -7.70 -14.24
CA GLU A 677 -7.50 -6.70 -13.85
C GLU A 677 -8.43 -6.38 -15.03
N ASN A 678 -9.75 -6.35 -14.77
CA ASN A 678 -10.81 -6.16 -15.77
C ASN A 678 -10.68 -7.09 -16.99
N VAL A 679 -10.61 -8.40 -16.77
CA VAL A 679 -10.62 -9.39 -17.87
C VAL A 679 -12.04 -9.52 -18.41
N PRO A 680 -12.32 -9.40 -19.72
CA PRO A 680 -13.68 -9.54 -20.24
C PRO A 680 -14.26 -10.93 -19.92
N THR A 681 -15.43 -10.97 -19.27
CA THR A 681 -16.00 -12.21 -18.68
C THR A 681 -16.14 -13.37 -19.68
N HIS A 682 -16.40 -13.06 -20.95
CA HIS A 682 -16.54 -14.02 -22.04
C HIS A 682 -15.22 -14.64 -22.54
N GLY A 683 -14.06 -14.16 -22.07
CA GLY A 683 -12.72 -14.62 -22.44
C GLY A 683 -11.86 -15.10 -21.26
N GLN A 684 -12.39 -15.06 -20.03
CA GLN A 684 -11.63 -15.29 -18.80
C GLN A 684 -10.91 -16.65 -18.75
N GLU A 685 -11.59 -17.73 -19.17
CA GLU A 685 -11.05 -19.10 -19.25
C GLU A 685 -9.85 -19.22 -20.21
N GLY A 686 -9.65 -18.24 -21.11
CA GLY A 686 -8.50 -18.17 -22.00
C GLY A 686 -7.21 -17.69 -21.32
N VAL A 687 -7.28 -17.07 -20.13
CA VAL A 687 -6.13 -16.42 -19.49
C VAL A 687 -5.03 -17.40 -19.11
N GLY A 688 -5.36 -18.50 -18.43
CA GLY A 688 -4.40 -19.55 -18.06
C GLY A 688 -3.68 -20.16 -19.27
N PRO A 689 -4.42 -20.74 -20.23
CA PRO A 689 -3.84 -21.29 -21.47
C PRO A 689 -3.01 -20.28 -22.26
N LYS A 690 -3.43 -19.01 -22.32
CA LYS A 690 -2.67 -17.97 -23.01
C LYS A 690 -1.39 -17.57 -22.26
N LEU A 691 -1.41 -17.47 -20.93
CA LEU A 691 -0.19 -17.20 -20.14
C LEU A 691 0.82 -18.34 -20.34
N ARG A 692 0.36 -19.60 -20.27
CA ARG A 692 1.21 -20.78 -20.52
C ARG A 692 1.86 -20.70 -21.89
N LYS A 693 1.09 -20.38 -22.93
CA LYS A 693 1.61 -20.14 -24.29
C LYS A 693 2.66 -19.01 -24.35
N VAL A 694 2.44 -17.87 -23.70
CA VAL A 694 3.40 -16.74 -23.71
C VAL A 694 4.73 -17.14 -23.05
N LEU A 695 4.66 -17.86 -21.93
CA LEU A 695 5.85 -18.38 -21.25
C LEU A 695 6.56 -19.47 -22.08
N GLU A 696 5.82 -20.29 -22.83
CA GLU A 696 6.38 -21.23 -23.80
C GLU A 696 7.03 -20.54 -25.01
N GLU A 697 6.47 -19.44 -25.50
CA GLU A 697 7.05 -18.64 -26.60
C GLU A 697 8.38 -17.98 -26.18
N GLU A 698 8.47 -17.44 -24.96
CA GLU A 698 9.74 -16.96 -24.38
C GLU A 698 10.75 -18.08 -24.09
N TYR A 699 10.29 -19.28 -23.72
CA TYR A 699 11.16 -20.44 -23.45
C TYR A 699 11.73 -21.08 -24.72
N ASN A 700 10.92 -21.21 -25.77
CA ASN A 700 11.35 -21.79 -27.05
C ASN A 700 12.00 -20.76 -27.99
N GLY A 701 11.78 -19.46 -27.74
CA GLY A 701 12.31 -18.35 -28.51
C GLY A 701 13.77 -18.00 -28.22
N LYS A 702 14.25 -16.92 -28.85
CA LYS A 702 15.59 -16.36 -28.58
C LYS A 702 15.50 -15.42 -27.36
N PHE A 703 15.63 -16.00 -26.17
CA PHE A 703 15.63 -15.27 -24.89
C PHE A 703 16.46 -13.97 -24.93
N ASN A 704 15.85 -12.84 -24.57
CA ASN A 704 16.45 -11.52 -24.77
C ASN A 704 17.39 -11.14 -23.62
N LEU A 705 18.67 -11.52 -23.75
CA LEU A 705 19.70 -11.21 -22.77
C LEU A 705 19.99 -9.71 -22.61
N GLU A 706 19.89 -8.91 -23.66
CA GLU A 706 20.10 -7.46 -23.59
C GLU A 706 19.02 -6.79 -22.73
N ARG A 707 17.75 -7.21 -22.89
CA ARG A 707 16.66 -6.82 -21.99
C ARG A 707 16.88 -7.34 -20.57
N MET A 708 17.33 -8.58 -20.41
CA MET A 708 17.59 -9.16 -19.07
C MET A 708 18.70 -8.41 -18.33
N GLU A 709 19.78 -8.01 -19.00
CA GLU A 709 20.85 -7.20 -18.41
C GLU A 709 20.34 -5.83 -17.92
N MET A 710 19.48 -5.17 -18.71
CA MET A 710 18.80 -3.94 -18.27
C MET A 710 17.89 -4.17 -17.06
N VAL A 711 17.14 -5.27 -17.00
CA VAL A 711 16.26 -5.61 -15.86
C VAL A 711 17.07 -5.90 -14.59
N VAL A 712 18.18 -6.66 -14.70
CA VAL A 712 19.10 -6.87 -13.56
C VAL A 712 19.62 -5.52 -13.05
N GLY A 713 20.08 -4.65 -13.95
CA GLY A 713 20.58 -3.32 -13.60
C GLY A 713 19.52 -2.46 -12.89
N HIS A 714 18.29 -2.44 -13.42
CA HIS A 714 17.16 -1.72 -12.84
C HIS A 714 16.82 -2.23 -11.43
N CYS A 715 16.62 -3.54 -11.24
CA CYS A 715 16.36 -4.12 -9.91
C CYS A 715 17.50 -3.88 -8.89
N CYS A 716 18.75 -3.84 -9.34
CA CYS A 716 19.88 -3.47 -8.48
C CYS A 716 19.78 -2.01 -8.03
N GLN A 717 19.44 -1.09 -8.95
CA GLN A 717 19.28 0.33 -8.65
C GLN A 717 18.04 0.61 -7.78
N GLU A 718 16.93 -0.12 -7.97
CA GLU A 718 15.78 -0.08 -7.05
C GLU A 718 16.19 -0.49 -5.62
N ALA A 719 16.99 -1.54 -5.47
CA ALA A 719 17.47 -2.01 -4.17
C ALA A 719 18.44 -1.03 -3.47
N MET A 720 19.10 -0.14 -4.21
CA MET A 720 19.86 0.97 -3.65
C MET A 720 18.97 2.19 -3.34
N SER A 721 18.05 2.52 -4.24
CA SER A 721 17.09 3.62 -4.09
C SER A 721 16.18 3.43 -2.87
N ALA A 722 15.73 2.20 -2.61
CA ALA A 722 14.97 1.84 -1.41
C ALA A 722 15.79 2.06 -0.13
N MET A 723 17.08 1.71 -0.13
CA MET A 723 17.99 1.94 1.01
C MET A 723 18.39 3.41 1.22
N GLU A 724 18.00 4.33 0.33
CA GLU A 724 18.18 5.78 0.53
C GLU A 724 16.85 6.51 0.82
N ASN A 725 15.72 6.03 0.29
CA ASN A 725 14.42 6.70 0.38
C ASN A 725 13.49 6.12 1.47
N ASP A 726 13.71 4.87 1.91
CA ASP A 726 12.97 4.20 2.99
C ASP A 726 13.86 3.10 3.61
N ALA A 727 15.02 3.52 4.13
CA ALA A 727 16.06 2.62 4.63
C ALA A 727 15.54 1.79 5.82
N GLU A 728 14.77 2.44 6.69
CA GLU A 728 14.22 1.89 7.92
C GLU A 728 13.24 0.74 7.65
N ASP A 729 12.28 0.91 6.72
CA ASP A 729 11.31 -0.14 6.38
C ASP A 729 11.93 -1.21 5.48
N THR A 730 12.84 -0.83 4.57
CA THR A 730 13.61 -1.77 3.73
C THR A 730 14.44 -2.73 4.59
N ILE A 731 15.16 -2.21 5.59
CA ILE A 731 15.92 -3.03 6.54
C ILE A 731 14.96 -3.82 7.44
N ALA A 732 13.88 -3.22 7.94
CA ALA A 732 12.92 -3.91 8.80
C ALA A 732 12.29 -5.12 8.10
N ARG A 733 11.83 -5.00 6.85
CA ARG A 733 11.28 -6.14 6.07
C ARG A 733 12.30 -7.25 5.86
N ALA A 734 13.56 -6.91 5.57
CA ALA A 734 14.64 -7.90 5.45
C ALA A 734 14.89 -8.64 6.78
N VAL A 735 14.80 -7.95 7.91
CA VAL A 735 14.96 -8.52 9.27
C VAL A 735 13.72 -9.32 9.71
N ILE A 736 12.50 -8.90 9.36
CA ILE A 736 11.25 -9.66 9.58
C ILE A 736 11.33 -11.00 8.85
N SER A 737 11.70 -10.97 7.57
CA SER A 737 11.89 -12.16 6.74
C SER A 737 13.00 -13.09 7.29
N ASP A 738 14.06 -12.54 7.88
CA ASP A 738 15.03 -13.35 8.62
C ASP A 738 14.43 -13.97 9.89
N PHE A 739 13.72 -13.18 10.69
CA PHE A 739 13.18 -13.62 11.98
C PHE A 739 12.15 -14.75 11.84
N ILE A 740 11.32 -14.73 10.80
CA ILE A 740 10.29 -15.75 10.54
C ILE A 740 10.92 -17.00 9.90
N TYR A 741 11.66 -16.86 8.80
CA TYR A 741 12.02 -17.97 7.90
C TYR A 741 13.48 -18.49 8.02
N SER A 742 14.39 -17.79 8.71
CA SER A 742 15.76 -18.27 8.92
C SER A 742 15.84 -19.20 10.15
N PHE A 743 15.42 -20.45 9.98
CA PHE A 743 15.40 -21.47 11.05
C PHE A 743 16.79 -21.84 11.59
N SER A 744 17.84 -21.65 10.78
CA SER A 744 19.24 -21.73 11.18
C SER A 744 19.81 -20.34 11.47
N ASN A 745 20.72 -20.22 12.45
CA ASN A 745 21.56 -19.01 12.65
C ASN A 745 22.60 -18.83 11.52
N ASP A 746 22.18 -18.91 10.26
CA ASP A 746 23.06 -18.76 9.10
C ASP A 746 23.29 -17.28 8.78
N LEU A 747 24.50 -16.83 9.14
CA LEU A 747 24.96 -15.47 8.86
C LEU A 747 25.05 -15.16 7.35
N LEU A 748 25.15 -16.18 6.47
CA LEU A 748 25.12 -15.98 5.01
C LEU A 748 23.70 -15.66 4.52
N THR A 749 22.67 -16.34 5.01
CA THR A 749 21.26 -15.98 4.72
C THR A 749 20.94 -14.58 5.22
N PHE A 750 21.35 -14.22 6.45
CA PHE A 750 21.14 -12.85 6.97
C PHE A 750 21.90 -11.79 6.16
N ASP A 751 23.18 -12.00 5.85
CA ASP A 751 23.96 -11.11 4.96
C ASP A 751 23.22 -10.88 3.65
N ARG A 752 22.74 -11.95 2.97
CA ARG A 752 22.05 -11.85 1.68
C ARG A 752 20.71 -11.11 1.71
N ARG A 753 19.92 -11.23 2.79
CA ARG A 753 18.66 -10.46 2.91
C ARG A 753 18.95 -8.96 3.05
N ILE A 754 19.93 -8.62 3.89
CA ILE A 754 20.34 -7.25 4.18
C ILE A 754 21.08 -6.62 2.99
N ASN A 755 21.94 -7.39 2.32
CA ASN A 755 22.71 -7.02 1.14
C ASN A 755 22.02 -7.48 -0.16
N ARG A 756 20.78 -7.00 -0.38
CA ARG A 756 19.99 -7.36 -1.58
C ARG A 756 20.66 -6.89 -2.87
N PHE A 757 21.31 -5.72 -2.91
CA PHE A 757 22.04 -5.25 -4.09
C PHE A 757 23.08 -6.28 -4.56
N TYR A 758 24.01 -6.66 -3.67
CA TYR A 758 25.06 -7.64 -3.99
C TYR A 758 24.52 -9.05 -4.28
N THR A 759 23.28 -9.35 -3.88
CA THR A 759 22.62 -10.62 -4.25
C THR A 759 22.03 -10.56 -5.66
N LEU A 760 21.50 -9.40 -6.09
CA LEU A 760 20.99 -9.17 -7.44
C LEU A 760 22.11 -8.98 -8.48
N GLU A 761 23.20 -8.29 -8.14
CA GLU A 761 24.34 -8.01 -9.03
C GLU A 761 24.96 -9.28 -9.62
N GLN A 762 24.98 -10.38 -8.84
CA GLN A 762 25.48 -11.70 -9.26
C GLN A 762 24.71 -12.31 -10.45
N PHE A 763 23.55 -11.75 -10.81
CA PHE A 763 22.73 -12.21 -11.94
C PHE A 763 23.11 -11.59 -13.29
N GLY A 764 23.84 -10.47 -13.32
CA GLY A 764 24.17 -9.76 -14.57
C GLY A 764 25.06 -10.58 -15.53
N SER A 765 25.82 -11.55 -15.00
CA SER A 765 26.66 -12.45 -15.79
C SER A 765 26.00 -13.79 -16.19
N GLN A 766 24.71 -13.98 -15.90
CA GLN A 766 24.06 -15.29 -16.09
C GLN A 766 23.62 -15.51 -17.55
N PRO A 767 24.09 -16.58 -18.22
CA PRO A 767 23.76 -16.87 -19.61
C PRO A 767 22.31 -17.34 -19.77
N ALA A 768 21.73 -17.19 -20.96
CA ALA A 768 20.31 -17.48 -21.24
C ALA A 768 19.82 -18.85 -20.71
N ARG A 769 20.65 -19.90 -20.79
CA ARG A 769 20.37 -21.24 -20.23
C ARG A 769 20.02 -21.26 -18.72
N PHE A 770 20.44 -20.26 -17.95
CA PHE A 770 20.10 -20.10 -16.53
C PHE A 770 18.64 -19.63 -16.41
N TRP A 771 18.31 -18.52 -17.08
CA TRP A 771 16.97 -17.94 -17.12
C TRP A 771 15.94 -18.88 -17.73
N LEU A 772 16.29 -19.56 -18.83
CA LEU A 772 15.45 -20.57 -19.45
C LEU A 772 15.17 -21.77 -18.53
N LYS A 773 16.14 -22.21 -17.71
CA LYS A 773 15.89 -23.26 -16.71
C LYS A 773 14.93 -22.78 -15.61
N MET A 774 15.06 -21.52 -15.21
CA MET A 774 14.21 -20.89 -14.19
C MET A 774 12.76 -20.70 -14.72
N LEU A 775 12.61 -20.20 -15.94
CA LEU A 775 11.33 -20.12 -16.67
C LEU A 775 10.71 -21.51 -16.86
N LYS A 776 11.51 -22.52 -17.19
CA LYS A 776 11.04 -23.92 -17.26
C LYS A 776 10.52 -24.43 -15.92
N THR A 777 11.04 -23.95 -14.79
CA THR A 777 10.53 -24.30 -13.46
C THR A 777 9.12 -23.73 -13.22
N LEU A 778 8.78 -22.58 -13.82
CA LEU A 778 7.42 -22.01 -13.78
C LEU A 778 6.45 -22.67 -14.78
N LEU A 779 6.98 -23.21 -15.88
CA LEU A 779 6.20 -23.99 -16.85
C LEU A 779 5.91 -25.42 -16.35
N ASP A 780 6.86 -26.02 -15.61
CA ASP A 780 6.75 -27.36 -15.03
C ASP A 780 6.06 -27.40 -13.66
N SER A 781 5.81 -26.25 -13.02
CA SER A 781 4.96 -26.17 -11.83
C SER A 781 3.48 -26.20 -12.22
N SER A 782 2.70 -27.01 -11.52
CA SER A 782 1.24 -26.90 -11.49
C SER A 782 0.80 -25.55 -10.95
N TRP A 783 -0.33 -25.03 -11.43
CA TRP A 783 -0.87 -23.70 -11.10
C TRP A 783 -2.22 -23.79 -10.39
N ALA A 784 -2.48 -22.87 -9.47
CA ALA A 784 -3.82 -22.62 -8.95
C ALA A 784 -4.40 -21.37 -9.64
N LEU A 785 -5.58 -21.46 -10.23
CA LEU A 785 -6.31 -20.35 -10.85
C LEU A 785 -7.62 -20.08 -10.10
N VAL A 786 -7.90 -18.80 -9.89
CA VAL A 786 -9.21 -18.33 -9.44
C VAL A 786 -9.78 -17.34 -10.45
N TYR A 787 -10.92 -17.70 -11.02
CA TYR A 787 -11.78 -16.81 -11.81
C TYR A 787 -12.84 -16.23 -10.86
N ALA A 788 -12.73 -14.94 -10.54
CA ALA A 788 -13.75 -14.24 -9.78
C ALA A 788 -14.70 -13.53 -10.75
N VAL A 789 -15.94 -14.02 -10.76
CA VAL A 789 -16.95 -13.67 -11.78
C VAL A 789 -18.05 -12.80 -11.15
N PRO A 790 -18.38 -11.64 -11.72
CA PRO A 790 -19.53 -10.85 -11.26
C PRO A 790 -20.86 -11.58 -11.46
N SER A 791 -21.81 -11.38 -10.56
CA SER A 791 -23.19 -11.88 -10.63
C SER A 791 -24.20 -10.81 -10.18
N LYS A 792 -25.31 -10.67 -10.91
CA LYS A 792 -26.47 -9.83 -10.53
C LYS A 792 -27.58 -10.62 -9.81
N GLU A 793 -27.20 -11.54 -8.94
CA GLU A 793 -28.18 -12.24 -8.10
C GLU A 793 -28.98 -11.24 -7.25
N THR A 794 -30.30 -11.43 -7.19
CA THR A 794 -31.24 -10.38 -6.77
C THR A 794 -31.33 -10.27 -5.24
N GLY A 795 -30.37 -9.54 -4.66
CA GLY A 795 -30.23 -9.30 -3.23
C GLY A 795 -28.93 -9.89 -2.69
N ASP A 796 -28.31 -9.23 -1.72
CA ASP A 796 -27.09 -9.73 -1.09
C ASP A 796 -27.41 -10.97 -0.23
N PRO A 797 -26.75 -12.13 -0.46
CA PRO A 797 -26.94 -13.32 0.37
C PRO A 797 -26.71 -13.05 1.86
N HIS A 798 -25.83 -12.10 2.21
CA HIS A 798 -25.54 -11.74 3.59
C HIS A 798 -26.53 -10.73 4.20
N ASP A 799 -27.37 -10.07 3.40
CA ASP A 799 -28.53 -9.32 3.93
C ASP A 799 -29.65 -10.30 4.30
N VAL A 800 -29.88 -11.34 3.48
CA VAL A 800 -30.80 -12.43 3.82
C VAL A 800 -30.31 -13.19 5.06
N GLU A 801 -29.02 -13.50 5.14
CA GLU A 801 -28.42 -14.12 6.34
C GLU A 801 -28.62 -13.25 7.58
N ASP A 802 -28.41 -11.93 7.50
CA ASP A 802 -28.62 -11.01 8.64
C ASP A 802 -30.10 -10.91 9.06
N GLU A 803 -31.06 -10.93 8.12
CA GLU A 803 -32.50 -10.90 8.45
C GLU A 803 -32.96 -12.22 9.10
N GLU A 804 -32.61 -13.38 8.52
CA GLU A 804 -32.89 -14.69 9.11
C GLU A 804 -32.25 -14.81 10.50
N ARG A 805 -30.98 -14.39 10.63
CA ARG A 805 -30.24 -14.44 11.89
C ARG A 805 -30.83 -13.51 12.95
N GLN A 806 -31.27 -12.31 12.58
CA GLN A 806 -31.94 -11.42 13.52
C GLN A 806 -33.23 -12.07 14.06
N MET A 807 -34.00 -12.78 13.22
CA MET A 807 -35.18 -13.52 13.67
C MET A 807 -34.82 -14.68 14.60
N GLU A 808 -33.82 -15.50 14.28
CA GLU A 808 -33.34 -16.58 15.16
C GLU A 808 -32.96 -16.05 16.56
N ILE A 809 -32.23 -14.93 16.60
CA ILE A 809 -31.77 -14.32 17.86
C ILE A 809 -32.97 -13.81 18.67
N LEU A 810 -33.92 -13.12 18.03
CA LEU A 810 -35.12 -12.59 18.68
C LEU A 810 -36.01 -13.71 19.26
N GLU A 811 -36.20 -14.81 18.53
CA GLU A 811 -36.95 -15.98 19.01
C GLU A 811 -36.23 -16.66 20.19
N LYS A 812 -34.93 -16.94 20.02
CA LYS A 812 -34.13 -17.71 20.98
C LYS A 812 -33.84 -16.99 22.29
N MET A 813 -33.67 -15.66 22.24
CA MET A 813 -33.37 -14.84 23.42
C MET A 813 -34.63 -14.25 24.07
N GLY A 814 -35.66 -13.95 23.28
CA GLY A 814 -36.86 -13.23 23.70
C GLY A 814 -36.59 -11.79 24.19
N PRO A 815 -37.64 -11.01 24.49
CA PRO A 815 -37.50 -9.58 24.81
C PRO A 815 -36.56 -9.28 25.98
N GLU A 816 -36.66 -10.03 27.09
CA GLU A 816 -35.78 -9.83 28.25
C GLU A 816 -34.34 -10.32 28.02
N GLY A 817 -34.12 -11.29 27.13
CA GLY A 817 -32.78 -11.73 26.73
C GLY A 817 -32.07 -10.67 25.89
N CYS A 818 -32.75 -10.11 24.88
CA CYS A 818 -32.21 -9.04 24.05
C CYS A 818 -31.97 -7.75 24.84
N LYS A 819 -32.90 -7.36 25.72
CA LYS A 819 -32.74 -6.25 26.69
C LYS A 819 -31.55 -6.43 27.63
N LYS A 820 -31.25 -7.66 28.06
CA LYS A 820 -30.05 -8.00 28.85
C LYS A 820 -28.76 -7.89 28.02
N LEU A 821 -28.78 -8.25 26.74
CA LEU A 821 -27.66 -8.05 25.81
C LEU A 821 -27.40 -6.55 25.59
N GLY A 822 -28.45 -5.78 25.26
CA GLY A 822 -28.41 -4.32 25.14
C GLY A 822 -27.86 -3.62 26.39
N ALA A 823 -28.32 -4.02 27.59
CA ALA A 823 -27.80 -3.50 28.85
C ALA A 823 -26.31 -3.83 29.08
N ARG A 824 -25.86 -5.05 28.74
CA ARG A 824 -24.45 -5.46 28.82
C ARG A 824 -23.56 -4.67 27.85
N LEU A 825 -24.03 -4.43 26.63
CA LEU A 825 -23.35 -3.59 25.64
C LEU A 825 -23.28 -2.12 26.09
N LYS A 826 -24.39 -1.53 26.55
CA LYS A 826 -24.45 -0.16 27.09
C LYS A 826 -23.50 0.02 28.29
N ALA A 827 -23.36 -1.00 29.14
CA ALA A 827 -22.37 -1.02 30.22
C ALA A 827 -20.92 -1.12 29.71
N ALA A 828 -20.65 -1.95 28.71
CA ALA A 828 -19.32 -2.08 28.09
C ALA A 828 -18.86 -0.75 27.44
N ILE A 829 -19.74 -0.10 26.67
CA ILE A 829 -19.49 1.22 26.06
C ILE A 829 -19.18 2.25 27.16
N LYS A 830 -19.96 2.28 28.26
CA LYS A 830 -19.71 3.18 29.41
C LYS A 830 -18.42 2.89 30.18
N ILE A 831 -17.82 1.70 30.02
CA ILE A 831 -16.49 1.39 30.55
C ILE A 831 -15.40 1.89 29.59
N GLN A 832 -15.56 1.64 28.28
CA GLN A 832 -14.59 2.02 27.25
C GLN A 832 -14.50 3.55 27.07
N ALA A 833 -15.62 4.27 27.16
CA ALA A 833 -15.69 5.73 27.01
C ALA A 833 -15.17 6.54 28.22
N LYS A 834 -14.45 5.91 29.17
CA LYS A 834 -13.88 6.61 30.33
C LYS A 834 -12.54 7.26 29.96
N PRO A 835 -12.42 8.60 29.97
CA PRO A 835 -11.17 9.26 29.63
C PRO A 835 -10.06 8.89 30.63
N PRO A 836 -8.79 8.89 30.20
CA PRO A 836 -7.66 8.67 31.09
C PRO A 836 -7.54 9.80 32.14
N PRO A 837 -7.18 9.50 33.40
CA PRO A 837 -6.86 10.53 34.38
C PRO A 837 -5.70 11.43 33.91
N PRO A 838 -5.75 12.76 34.12
CA PRO A 838 -4.69 13.68 33.66
C PRO A 838 -3.28 13.33 34.16
N GLN A 839 -3.17 12.76 35.36
CA GLN A 839 -1.89 12.32 35.95
C GLN A 839 -1.20 11.21 35.13
N MET A 840 -1.98 10.44 34.36
CA MET A 840 -1.47 9.39 33.47
C MET A 840 -1.02 9.94 32.12
N LEU A 841 -1.57 11.07 31.68
CA LEU A 841 -1.07 11.82 30.52
C LEU A 841 0.24 12.54 30.86
N SER A 842 0.46 12.95 32.12
CA SER A 842 1.76 13.45 32.60
C SER A 842 2.77 12.35 32.96
N PHE A 843 2.56 11.10 32.54
CA PHE A 843 3.55 10.02 32.73
C PHE A 843 4.79 10.23 31.85
N ILE A 844 4.60 10.76 30.64
CA ILE A 844 5.67 11.18 29.74
C ILE A 844 5.89 12.68 29.90
N LYS A 845 7.17 13.08 29.96
CA LYS A 845 7.56 14.47 29.72
C LYS A 845 7.72 14.63 28.20
N THR A 846 6.98 15.55 27.59
CA THR A 846 7.13 15.92 26.18
C THR A 846 8.61 16.21 25.86
N PRO A 847 9.18 15.60 24.80
CA PRO A 847 10.54 15.88 24.34
C PRO A 847 10.74 17.33 23.89
N SER A 848 12.00 17.71 23.63
CA SER A 848 12.29 18.99 22.98
C SER A 848 12.19 18.88 21.47
N ILE A 849 11.51 19.81 20.79
CA ILE A 849 11.58 19.91 19.31
C ILE A 849 13.04 20.09 18.85
N GLY A 850 13.87 20.75 19.67
CA GLY A 850 15.31 20.92 19.42
C GLY A 850 16.16 19.66 19.60
N SER A 851 15.58 18.50 19.97
CA SER A 851 16.26 17.20 19.95
C SER A 851 16.06 16.43 18.63
N ILE A 852 15.32 17.00 17.67
CA ILE A 852 15.06 16.39 16.35
C ILE A 852 16.18 16.84 15.41
N GLY A 853 17.00 15.88 14.96
CA GLY A 853 18.04 16.13 13.97
C GLY A 853 17.44 16.18 12.57
N PHE A 854 17.34 17.37 11.97
CA PHE A 854 16.89 17.55 10.59
C PHE A 854 18.04 17.35 9.59
N LEU A 855 17.72 16.82 8.41
CA LEU A 855 18.67 16.71 7.31
C LEU A 855 19.11 18.09 6.82
N GLY A 856 20.41 18.26 6.58
CA GLY A 856 20.96 19.47 5.97
C GLY A 856 20.60 19.55 4.48
N ILE A 857 20.02 20.69 4.07
CA ILE A 857 19.72 21.04 2.68
C ILE A 857 20.16 22.49 2.48
N GLU A 858 21.03 22.75 1.49
CA GLU A 858 21.35 24.11 1.03
C GLU A 858 20.60 24.39 -0.28
N ARG A 859 19.91 25.53 -0.36
CA ARG A 859 19.14 25.91 -1.55
C ARG A 859 19.82 27.03 -2.32
N HIS A 860 19.91 26.85 -3.63
CA HIS A 860 20.37 27.85 -4.58
C HIS A 860 19.24 28.21 -5.55
N ASP A 861 18.75 29.44 -5.43
CA ASP A 861 17.72 30.02 -6.30
C ASP A 861 18.40 30.72 -7.50
N ASN A 862 18.11 30.30 -8.73
CA ASN A 862 18.69 30.82 -9.98
C ASN A 862 20.22 31.08 -9.87
N PRO A 863 21.04 30.06 -9.53
CA PRO A 863 22.45 30.24 -9.20
C PRO A 863 23.24 30.87 -10.36
N SER A 864 24.07 31.87 -10.05
CA SER A 864 24.80 32.66 -11.06
C SER A 864 25.77 31.85 -11.93
N TRP A 865 26.20 30.66 -11.49
CA TRP A 865 27.02 29.74 -12.29
C TRP A 865 26.22 29.03 -13.39
N ALA A 866 24.89 28.98 -13.32
CA ALA A 866 24.02 28.44 -14.36
C ALA A 866 23.82 29.42 -15.54
N GLY A 867 24.23 30.68 -15.38
CA GLY A 867 24.03 31.74 -16.36
C GLY A 867 22.58 32.24 -16.44
N ASP A 868 22.25 32.93 -17.54
CA ASP A 868 20.89 33.46 -17.77
C ASP A 868 19.91 32.31 -18.10
N THR A 869 19.23 31.78 -17.08
CA THR A 869 18.17 30.78 -17.27
C THR A 869 16.90 31.42 -17.82
N LEU A 870 16.26 30.79 -18.81
CA LEU A 870 15.00 31.29 -19.39
C LEU A 870 13.80 31.15 -18.44
N CYS A 871 13.87 30.20 -17.50
CA CYS A 871 12.86 29.91 -16.49
C CYS A 871 13.52 29.74 -15.12
N ASN A 872 12.73 29.66 -14.04
CA ASN A 872 13.27 29.49 -12.70
C ASN A 872 13.97 28.13 -12.55
N LEU A 873 15.18 28.15 -11.99
CA LEU A 873 15.95 26.98 -11.58
C LEU A 873 16.14 27.02 -10.05
N TYR A 874 15.64 26.00 -9.37
CA TYR A 874 15.90 25.75 -7.95
C TYR A 874 16.78 24.53 -7.81
N LEU A 875 17.93 24.66 -7.15
CA LEU A 875 18.78 23.52 -6.80
C LEU A 875 18.84 23.34 -5.28
N ASP A 876 18.53 22.14 -4.81
CA ASP A 876 18.71 21.69 -3.43
C ASP A 876 19.94 20.77 -3.35
N ASP A 877 21.02 21.24 -2.73
CA ASP A 877 22.18 20.44 -2.38
C ASP A 877 21.92 19.71 -1.05
N MET A 878 21.97 18.37 -1.10
CA MET A 878 21.68 17.49 0.01
C MET A 878 22.45 16.16 -0.13
N ASN A 879 22.58 15.40 0.95
CA ASN A 879 23.40 14.19 0.96
C ASN A 879 22.73 12.97 0.29
N THR A 880 22.60 12.99 -1.04
CA THR A 880 22.02 11.91 -1.87
C THR A 880 23.06 11.23 -2.79
N ASN A 881 22.72 10.06 -3.33
CA ASN A 881 23.43 9.38 -4.43
C ASN A 881 22.68 9.43 -5.77
N TYR A 882 21.53 10.13 -5.84
CA TYR A 882 20.70 10.30 -7.02
C TYR A 882 20.54 11.77 -7.39
N VAL A 883 20.18 12.03 -8.66
CA VAL A 883 19.60 13.30 -9.09
C VAL A 883 18.09 13.12 -9.18
N TYR A 884 17.34 14.01 -8.53
CA TYR A 884 15.90 14.14 -8.68
C TYR A 884 15.64 15.40 -9.52
N LEU A 885 15.22 15.21 -10.77
CA LEU A 885 14.89 16.29 -11.70
C LEU A 885 13.36 16.40 -11.80
N THR A 886 12.79 17.50 -11.31
CA THR A 886 11.35 17.80 -11.43
C THR A 886 11.15 19.03 -12.31
N VAL A 887 10.38 18.92 -13.39
CA VAL A 887 9.87 20.09 -14.12
C VAL A 887 8.42 20.33 -13.71
N LEU A 888 8.17 21.50 -13.13
CA LEU A 888 6.87 21.98 -12.71
C LEU A 888 6.38 23.01 -13.73
N MET A 889 5.11 22.90 -14.15
CA MET A 889 4.50 23.77 -15.16
C MET A 889 3.12 24.24 -14.69
N ASP A 890 2.85 25.54 -14.72
CA ASP A 890 1.51 26.05 -14.39
C ASP A 890 0.51 25.81 -15.53
N THR A 891 -0.69 25.39 -15.16
CA THR A 891 -1.86 25.16 -16.02
C THR A 891 -3.03 26.08 -15.69
N ALA A 892 -2.85 27.06 -14.79
CA ALA A 892 -3.89 28.03 -14.41
C ALA A 892 -4.52 28.75 -15.62
N GLU A 893 -3.71 29.08 -16.63
CA GLU A 893 -4.15 29.73 -17.87
C GLU A 893 -4.90 28.81 -18.86
N LEU A 894 -4.89 27.49 -18.68
CA LEU A 894 -5.63 26.60 -19.60
C LEU A 894 -7.14 26.78 -19.48
N THR A 895 -7.82 26.71 -20.62
CA THR A 895 -9.28 26.71 -20.70
C THR A 895 -9.87 25.38 -20.25
N LEU A 896 -11.16 25.39 -19.90
CA LEU A 896 -11.89 24.20 -19.47
C LEU A 896 -11.94 23.08 -20.51
N GLU A 897 -11.84 23.40 -21.81
CA GLU A 897 -11.76 22.37 -22.85
C GLU A 897 -10.36 21.75 -22.88
N GLU A 898 -9.28 22.53 -22.76
CA GLU A 898 -7.90 22.04 -22.70
C GLU A 898 -7.66 21.19 -21.44
N LYS A 899 -8.14 21.63 -20.27
CA LYS A 899 -7.95 20.93 -18.99
C LYS A 899 -8.49 19.50 -18.96
N LYS A 900 -9.49 19.18 -19.79
CA LYS A 900 -10.00 17.80 -19.94
C LYS A 900 -8.96 16.86 -20.53
N TYR A 901 -8.09 17.36 -21.41
CA TYR A 901 -7.07 16.55 -22.09
C TYR A 901 -5.78 16.40 -21.26
N LEU A 902 -5.66 17.01 -20.07
CA LEU A 902 -4.44 16.96 -19.26
C LEU A 902 -4.00 15.54 -18.90
N VAL A 903 -4.93 14.67 -18.46
CA VAL A 903 -4.59 13.27 -18.09
C VAL A 903 -4.05 12.51 -19.30
N LEU A 904 -4.68 12.66 -20.47
CA LEU A 904 -4.18 12.08 -21.72
C LEU A 904 -2.84 12.69 -22.15
N PHE A 905 -2.63 14.00 -21.97
CA PHE A 905 -1.39 14.68 -22.31
C PHE A 905 -0.22 14.14 -21.48
N ALA A 906 -0.38 14.07 -20.16
CA ALA A 906 0.64 13.53 -19.25
C ALA A 906 1.09 12.11 -19.63
N GLU A 907 0.14 11.19 -19.79
CA GLU A 907 0.42 9.79 -20.12
C GLU A 907 0.97 9.64 -21.55
N ALA A 908 0.48 10.45 -22.51
CA ALA A 908 0.97 10.42 -23.88
C ALA A 908 2.38 11.00 -24.04
N LEU A 909 2.88 11.83 -23.12
CA LEU A 909 4.28 12.28 -23.16
C LEU A 909 5.24 11.10 -22.93
N LEU A 910 4.91 10.17 -22.03
CA LEU A 910 5.74 9.01 -21.68
C LEU A 910 5.62 7.82 -22.66
N GLU A 911 4.59 7.82 -23.51
CA GLU A 911 4.27 6.71 -24.42
C GLU A 911 4.19 7.13 -25.91
N ALA A 912 4.67 8.32 -26.27
CA ALA A 912 4.70 8.77 -27.68
C ALA A 912 6.00 8.37 -28.40
N PRO A 913 5.94 8.11 -29.72
CA PRO A 913 7.11 8.22 -30.59
C PRO A 913 7.73 9.63 -30.51
N TYR A 914 9.01 9.77 -30.83
CA TYR A 914 9.73 11.05 -30.73
C TYR A 914 10.70 11.25 -31.89
N VAL A 915 11.27 12.45 -31.96
CA VAL A 915 12.50 12.70 -32.72
C VAL A 915 13.64 13.05 -31.77
N ASP A 916 14.86 12.58 -32.04
CA ASP A 916 16.03 13.04 -31.30
C ASP A 916 16.45 14.46 -31.73
N ASN A 917 17.46 15.01 -31.06
CA ASN A 917 18.02 16.32 -31.41
C ASN A 917 18.71 16.36 -32.79
N SER A 918 18.90 15.20 -33.44
CA SER A 918 19.34 15.06 -34.85
C SER A 918 18.19 14.92 -35.84
N GLN A 919 16.93 15.12 -35.40
CA GLN A 919 15.69 14.93 -36.16
C GLN A 919 15.43 13.50 -36.65
N ARG A 920 16.10 12.48 -36.08
CA ARG A 920 15.84 11.07 -36.36
C ARG A 920 14.62 10.60 -35.58
N PHE A 921 13.70 9.92 -36.26
CA PHE A 921 12.48 9.36 -35.65
C PHE A 921 12.75 8.05 -34.89
N TYR A 922 12.10 7.91 -33.73
CA TYR A 922 12.10 6.73 -32.88
C TYR A 922 10.67 6.37 -32.46
N SER A 923 10.39 5.07 -32.32
CA SER A 923 9.05 4.57 -31.92
C SER A 923 8.81 4.71 -30.40
N TYR A 924 7.59 4.46 -29.94
CA TYR A 924 7.27 4.52 -28.51
C TYR A 924 7.93 3.39 -27.70
N GLU A 925 8.16 2.21 -28.31
CA GLU A 925 8.94 1.15 -27.68
C GLU A 925 10.39 1.59 -27.42
N ALA A 926 10.96 2.39 -28.32
CA ALA A 926 12.29 2.98 -28.17
C ALA A 926 12.32 4.14 -27.14
N MET A 927 11.19 4.84 -26.92
CA MET A 927 11.06 5.76 -25.79
C MET A 927 11.05 4.99 -24.46
N ILE A 928 10.17 4.00 -24.32
CA ILE A 928 10.02 3.22 -23.08
C ILE A 928 11.34 2.51 -22.75
N ALA A 929 11.95 1.81 -23.70
CA ALA A 929 13.24 1.14 -23.49
C ALA A 929 14.39 2.13 -23.22
N GLY A 930 14.33 3.36 -23.74
CA GLY A 930 15.30 4.41 -23.49
C GLY A 930 15.18 5.00 -22.08
N LEU A 931 13.97 5.39 -21.68
CA LEU A 931 13.66 5.86 -20.32
C LEU A 931 14.05 4.81 -19.28
N SER A 932 13.63 3.54 -19.43
CA SER A 932 13.95 2.45 -18.49
C SER A 932 15.45 2.12 -18.39
N ARG A 933 16.29 2.59 -19.33
CA ARG A 933 17.75 2.37 -19.35
C ARG A 933 18.54 3.50 -18.68
N ASP A 934 18.06 4.74 -18.82
CA ASP A 934 18.80 5.94 -18.39
C ASP A 934 18.18 6.60 -17.14
N VAL A 935 16.89 6.37 -16.86
CA VAL A 935 16.15 6.94 -15.73
C VAL A 935 15.62 5.79 -14.86
N LEU A 936 15.83 5.87 -13.54
CA LEU A 936 15.49 4.80 -12.59
C LEU A 936 13.98 4.77 -12.27
N LYS A 937 13.41 5.93 -12.00
CA LYS A 937 11.96 6.13 -11.85
C LYS A 937 11.56 7.40 -12.57
N TYR A 938 10.43 7.37 -13.26
CA TYR A 938 9.83 8.54 -13.89
C TYR A 938 8.33 8.55 -13.65
N GLU A 939 7.77 9.72 -13.36
CA GLU A 939 6.34 9.90 -13.10
C GLU A 939 5.83 11.25 -13.63
N THR A 940 4.54 11.28 -13.94
CA THR A 940 3.80 12.49 -14.34
C THR A 940 2.60 12.68 -13.41
N PHE A 941 2.47 13.84 -12.77
CA PHE A 941 1.44 14.07 -11.76
C PHE A 941 0.99 15.55 -11.70
N PHE A 942 -0.09 15.82 -10.95
CA PHE A 942 -0.76 17.13 -10.93
C PHE A 942 -0.90 17.70 -9.51
N GLY A 943 -0.42 18.91 -9.30
CA GLY A 943 -0.09 19.43 -7.96
C GLY A 943 1.19 18.83 -7.40
N ILE A 944 1.57 19.23 -6.17
CA ILE A 944 2.71 18.70 -5.41
C ILE A 944 2.15 17.89 -4.24
N ASP A 945 2.60 16.65 -4.10
CA ASP A 945 2.56 15.89 -2.85
C ASP A 945 3.82 15.02 -2.78
N TRP A 946 4.31 14.75 -1.57
CA TRP A 946 5.54 13.98 -1.35
C TRP A 946 5.30 12.47 -1.37
N ASP A 947 4.27 11.99 -0.66
CA ASP A 947 3.85 10.57 -0.67
C ASP A 947 2.54 10.37 -1.44
N ARG A 948 2.64 10.13 -2.75
CA ARG A 948 1.51 9.63 -3.56
C ARG A 948 1.28 8.13 -3.41
N GLY A 949 2.26 7.38 -2.90
CA GLY A 949 2.29 5.92 -2.91
C GLY A 949 1.18 5.25 -2.09
N LYS A 950 0.50 6.01 -1.23
CA LYS A 950 -0.58 5.52 -0.34
C LYS A 950 -1.99 6.01 -0.69
N GLY A 951 -2.21 6.58 -1.89
CA GLY A 951 -3.59 6.91 -2.33
C GLY A 951 -3.75 7.84 -3.54
N GLY A 952 -2.67 8.35 -4.13
CA GLY A 952 -2.76 9.20 -5.32
C GLY A 952 -3.07 8.40 -6.59
N ASN A 953 -4.03 8.87 -7.39
CA ASN A 953 -4.34 8.29 -8.72
C ASN A 953 -4.28 9.36 -9.83
N ARG A 954 -4.25 8.94 -11.10
CA ARG A 954 -4.10 9.82 -12.28
C ARG A 954 -5.19 10.89 -12.44
N PHE A 955 -6.36 10.64 -11.85
CA PHE A 955 -7.54 11.50 -11.90
C PHE A 955 -7.66 12.40 -10.65
N SER A 956 -6.62 12.42 -9.81
CA SER A 956 -6.54 13.21 -8.58
C SER A 956 -5.39 14.23 -8.62
N CYS A 957 -5.68 15.45 -8.20
CA CYS A 957 -4.66 16.49 -8.00
C CYS A 957 -4.29 16.57 -6.53
N GLY A 958 -3.01 16.84 -6.26
CA GLY A 958 -2.49 17.11 -4.94
C GLY A 958 -2.65 18.57 -4.51
N ASN A 959 -1.90 18.97 -3.50
CA ASN A 959 -1.74 20.39 -3.14
C ASN A 959 -1.22 21.20 -4.35
N PHE A 960 -1.51 22.51 -4.41
CA PHE A 960 -1.14 23.36 -5.57
C PHE A 960 -1.64 22.80 -6.93
N SER A 961 -2.89 22.31 -6.98
CA SER A 961 -3.47 21.51 -8.08
C SER A 961 -3.36 22.06 -9.51
N ASN A 962 -3.02 23.34 -9.70
CA ASN A 962 -2.79 23.94 -11.02
C ASN A 962 -1.43 23.55 -11.62
N LEU A 963 -0.51 22.95 -10.87
CA LEU A 963 0.77 22.48 -11.42
C LEU A 963 0.58 21.16 -12.18
N PHE A 964 1.23 21.02 -13.32
CA PHE A 964 1.55 19.75 -13.96
C PHE A 964 3.05 19.49 -13.79
N CYS A 965 3.41 18.31 -13.30
CA CYS A 965 4.79 17.97 -12.93
C CYS A 965 5.25 16.71 -13.67
N ILE A 966 6.49 16.71 -14.13
CA ILE A 966 7.22 15.50 -14.55
C ILE A 966 8.45 15.37 -13.64
N ARG A 967 8.61 14.22 -12.97
CA ARG A 967 9.75 13.94 -12.09
C ARG A 967 10.52 12.72 -12.59
N PHE A 968 11.84 12.83 -12.61
CA PHE A 968 12.79 11.73 -12.79
C PHE A 968 13.65 11.53 -11.53
N GLN A 969 13.94 10.28 -11.19
CA GLN A 969 15.05 9.87 -10.30
C GLN A 969 16.08 9.13 -11.15
N MET A 970 17.36 9.49 -11.07
CA MET A 970 18.44 8.90 -11.88
C MET A 970 19.78 8.87 -11.14
N GLU A 971 20.70 8.00 -11.54
CA GLU A 971 22.07 8.00 -11.02
C GLU A 971 22.81 9.29 -11.41
N MET A 972 23.72 9.80 -10.57
CA MET A 972 24.55 10.99 -10.87
C MET A 972 25.16 10.97 -12.28
N LYS A 973 25.72 9.82 -12.68
CA LYS A 973 26.37 9.60 -13.98
C LYS A 973 25.43 9.70 -15.20
N ARG A 974 24.11 9.81 -14.99
CA ARG A 974 23.06 9.86 -16.01
C ARG A 974 22.37 11.22 -16.12
N VAL A 975 22.85 12.23 -15.38
CA VAL A 975 22.20 13.56 -15.33
C VAL A 975 22.01 14.17 -16.72
N LYS A 976 22.99 14.03 -17.61
CA LYS A 976 22.93 14.53 -18.98
C LYS A 976 21.82 13.85 -19.79
N GLU A 977 21.77 12.51 -19.77
CA GLU A 977 20.71 11.75 -20.42
C GLU A 977 19.33 12.09 -19.84
N GLY A 978 19.23 12.35 -18.53
CA GLY A 978 17.99 12.81 -17.89
C GLY A 978 17.49 14.16 -18.42
N PHE A 979 18.37 15.14 -18.60
CA PHE A 979 18.01 16.42 -19.22
C PHE A 979 17.68 16.26 -20.72
N GLU A 980 18.41 15.42 -21.46
CA GLU A 980 18.09 15.09 -22.86
C GLU A 980 16.72 14.41 -22.99
N TRP A 981 16.39 13.47 -22.09
CA TRP A 981 15.06 12.86 -22.02
C TRP A 981 13.97 13.88 -21.69
N MET A 982 14.20 14.76 -20.71
CA MET A 982 13.22 15.79 -20.33
C MET A 982 12.94 16.75 -21.52
N GLN A 983 13.98 17.14 -22.26
CA GLN A 983 13.84 17.90 -23.51
C GLN A 983 13.03 17.12 -24.56
N ILE A 984 13.32 15.82 -24.73
CA ILE A 984 12.63 14.95 -25.69
C ILE A 984 11.14 14.80 -25.36
N LEU A 985 10.79 14.55 -24.10
CA LEU A 985 9.41 14.41 -23.66
C LEU A 985 8.62 15.69 -23.98
N LEU A 986 9.10 16.83 -23.49
CA LEU A 986 8.36 18.09 -23.52
C LEU A 986 8.21 18.65 -24.95
N TRP A 987 9.29 18.71 -25.74
CA TRP A 987 9.28 19.35 -27.07
C TRP A 987 9.22 18.38 -28.26
N ASN A 988 9.82 17.19 -28.17
CA ASN A 988 10.07 16.36 -29.36
C ASN A 988 9.11 15.18 -29.57
N THR A 989 8.23 14.87 -28.60
CA THR A 989 7.17 13.85 -28.73
C THR A 989 6.21 14.12 -29.90
N LYS A 990 5.80 13.06 -30.61
CA LYS A 990 4.99 13.10 -31.84
C LYS A 990 3.74 12.23 -31.69
N TRP A 991 2.58 12.88 -31.72
CA TRP A 991 1.29 12.21 -31.54
C TRP A 991 0.97 11.22 -32.68
N GLN A 992 0.52 10.02 -32.32
CA GLN A 992 -0.04 9.04 -33.25
C GLN A 992 -1.49 8.69 -32.87
N PRO A 993 -2.39 8.49 -33.85
CA PRO A 993 -3.82 8.31 -33.59
C PRO A 993 -4.10 7.04 -32.78
N ASP A 994 -3.45 5.93 -33.10
CA ASP A 994 -3.71 4.63 -32.48
C ASP A 994 -3.08 4.53 -31.08
N ARG A 995 -1.90 5.13 -30.85
CA ARG A 995 -1.31 5.27 -29.50
C ARG A 995 -2.21 6.11 -28.59
N LEU A 996 -2.68 7.28 -29.04
CA LEU A 996 -3.62 8.10 -28.27
C LEU A 996 -4.94 7.38 -28.00
N LYS A 997 -5.45 6.58 -28.95
CA LYS A 997 -6.63 5.73 -28.75
C LYS A 997 -6.39 4.71 -27.64
N ASN A 998 -5.28 3.98 -27.70
CA ASN A 998 -4.96 2.92 -26.74
C ASN A 998 -4.77 3.50 -25.32
N ILE A 999 -4.14 4.67 -25.18
CA ILE A 999 -4.03 5.38 -23.89
C ILE A 999 -5.41 5.81 -23.38
N ALA A 1000 -6.25 6.42 -24.24
CA ALA A 1000 -7.60 6.81 -23.84
C ALA A 1000 -8.46 5.62 -23.39
N THR A 1001 -8.38 4.47 -24.08
CA THR A 1001 -9.07 3.23 -23.69
C THR A 1001 -8.51 2.67 -22.38
N ARG A 1002 -7.19 2.64 -22.18
CA ARG A 1002 -6.57 2.21 -20.90
C ARG A 1002 -7.07 3.06 -19.74
N LEU A 1003 -6.99 4.39 -19.88
CA LEU A 1003 -7.43 5.32 -18.84
C LEU A 1003 -8.94 5.24 -18.57
N ALA A 1004 -9.78 5.01 -19.59
CA ALA A 1004 -11.21 4.77 -19.39
C ALA A 1004 -11.47 3.51 -18.52
N SER A 1005 -10.76 2.41 -18.79
CA SER A 1005 -10.87 1.19 -17.98
C SER A 1005 -10.34 1.37 -16.55
N GLU A 1006 -9.29 2.18 -16.37
CA GLU A 1006 -8.73 2.52 -15.05
C GLU A 1006 -9.73 3.33 -14.22
N VAL A 1007 -10.51 4.23 -14.84
CA VAL A 1007 -11.60 4.93 -14.15
C VAL A 1007 -12.65 3.95 -13.64
N THR A 1008 -13.05 2.94 -14.42
CA THR A 1008 -14.08 1.95 -14.01
C THR A 1008 -13.72 1.30 -12.68
N THR A 1009 -12.49 0.82 -12.50
CA THR A 1009 -12.02 0.22 -11.24
C THR A 1009 -11.92 1.22 -10.08
N LEU A 1010 -11.76 2.52 -10.38
CA LEU A 1010 -11.74 3.58 -9.36
C LEU A 1010 -13.14 4.05 -8.93
N LEU A 1011 -14.21 3.71 -9.67
CA LEU A 1011 -15.60 3.97 -9.25
C LEU A 1011 -15.98 3.16 -8.00
N ASP A 1012 -15.51 1.91 -7.91
CA ASP A 1012 -15.80 1.02 -6.77
C ASP A 1012 -15.02 1.43 -5.51
N HIS A 1013 -13.96 2.24 -5.64
CA HIS A 1013 -13.17 2.71 -4.51
C HIS A 1013 -13.84 3.90 -3.81
N GLY A 1014 -14.78 3.59 -2.90
CA GLY A 1014 -15.57 4.55 -2.12
C GLY A 1014 -14.83 5.80 -1.61
N PRO A 1015 -13.63 5.69 -0.98
CA PRO A 1015 -12.86 6.88 -0.56
C PRO A 1015 -12.44 7.79 -1.72
N THR A 1016 -12.09 7.23 -2.87
CA THR A 1016 -11.78 7.99 -4.09
C THR A 1016 -13.04 8.66 -4.65
N MET A 1017 -14.19 7.98 -4.63
CA MET A 1017 -15.46 8.57 -5.03
C MET A 1017 -15.90 9.72 -4.12
N VAL A 1018 -15.73 9.58 -2.80
CA VAL A 1018 -16.00 10.67 -1.84
C VAL A 1018 -15.05 11.85 -2.08
N ALA A 1019 -13.76 11.60 -2.36
CA ALA A 1019 -12.82 12.65 -2.73
C ALA A 1019 -13.22 13.36 -4.05
N ALA A 1020 -13.64 12.60 -5.07
CA ALA A 1020 -14.10 13.14 -6.36
C ALA A 1020 -15.40 13.97 -6.22
N MET A 1021 -16.36 13.52 -5.41
CA MET A 1021 -17.61 14.25 -5.12
C MET A 1021 -17.39 15.54 -4.33
N ASN A 1022 -16.46 15.51 -3.37
CA ASN A 1022 -15.99 16.72 -2.67
C ASN A 1022 -15.28 17.66 -3.66
N GLY A 1023 -14.47 17.14 -4.58
CA GLY A 1023 -13.86 17.90 -5.68
C GLY A 1023 -14.89 18.62 -6.55
N GLU A 1024 -15.93 17.90 -6.98
CA GLU A 1024 -17.06 18.43 -7.74
C GLU A 1024 -17.86 19.52 -7.00
N SER A 1025 -18.00 19.39 -5.69
CA SER A 1025 -18.83 20.28 -4.88
C SER A 1025 -18.10 21.54 -4.40
N LEU A 1026 -16.80 21.44 -4.10
CA LEU A 1026 -16.02 22.51 -3.49
C LEU A 1026 -15.27 23.38 -4.50
N TYR A 1027 -14.94 22.87 -5.70
CA TYR A 1027 -14.05 23.56 -6.64
C TYR A 1027 -14.76 24.08 -7.90
N SER A 1028 -14.22 25.17 -8.44
CA SER A 1028 -14.72 25.81 -9.67
C SER A 1028 -14.57 24.90 -10.89
N MET A 1029 -15.39 25.10 -11.92
CA MET A 1029 -15.34 24.26 -13.12
C MET A 1029 -13.97 24.27 -13.82
N ASN A 1030 -13.24 25.40 -13.81
CA ASN A 1030 -11.90 25.52 -14.42
C ASN A 1030 -10.74 25.05 -13.52
N SER A 1031 -11.03 24.43 -12.38
CA SER A 1031 -10.00 23.78 -11.54
C SER A 1031 -9.59 22.43 -12.13
N ASN A 1032 -8.32 22.04 -11.94
CA ASN A 1032 -7.83 20.75 -12.39
C ASN A 1032 -8.51 19.60 -11.61
N LEU A 1033 -8.66 19.76 -10.29
CA LEU A 1033 -9.40 18.88 -9.39
C LEU A 1033 -10.78 18.49 -9.92
N ARG A 1034 -11.44 19.39 -10.65
CA ARG A 1034 -12.75 19.15 -11.24
C ARG A 1034 -12.67 18.68 -12.70
N ALA A 1035 -11.89 19.35 -13.54
CA ALA A 1035 -11.77 19.02 -14.97
C ALA A 1035 -11.15 17.63 -15.23
N MET A 1036 -10.31 17.15 -14.32
CA MET A 1036 -9.66 15.83 -14.36
C MET A 1036 -10.33 14.80 -13.44
N SER A 1037 -11.38 15.17 -12.70
CA SER A 1037 -12.12 14.24 -11.82
C SER A 1037 -12.56 13.01 -12.61
N LEU A 1038 -12.33 11.82 -12.03
CA LEU A 1038 -12.59 10.53 -12.68
C LEU A 1038 -14.00 10.43 -13.28
N VAL A 1039 -15.01 10.97 -12.57
CA VAL A 1039 -16.42 10.97 -13.00
C VAL A 1039 -16.67 11.79 -14.27
N ARG A 1040 -15.82 12.79 -14.56
CA ARG A 1040 -15.83 13.50 -15.85
C ARG A 1040 -14.94 12.82 -16.88
N GLN A 1041 -13.82 12.26 -16.44
CA GLN A 1041 -12.85 11.62 -17.31
C GLN A 1041 -13.39 10.31 -17.91
N GLN A 1042 -14.25 9.55 -17.22
CA GLN A 1042 -14.92 8.37 -17.78
C GLN A 1042 -15.59 8.67 -19.14
N VAL A 1043 -16.65 9.49 -19.11
CA VAL A 1043 -17.48 9.84 -20.28
C VAL A 1043 -16.65 10.56 -21.36
N PHE A 1044 -15.62 11.29 -20.95
CA PHE A 1044 -14.70 11.97 -21.87
C PHE A 1044 -13.77 10.98 -22.60
N LEU A 1045 -13.14 10.05 -21.87
CA LEU A 1045 -12.15 9.11 -22.39
C LEU A 1045 -12.79 7.98 -23.20
N GLU A 1046 -13.92 7.42 -22.75
CA GLU A 1046 -14.72 6.46 -23.51
C GLU A 1046 -15.09 7.04 -24.89
N ARG A 1047 -15.65 8.25 -24.89
CA ARG A 1047 -16.01 8.98 -26.11
C ARG A 1047 -14.78 9.28 -26.97
N LEU A 1048 -13.67 9.68 -26.37
CA LEU A 1048 -12.43 10.01 -27.09
C LEU A 1048 -11.81 8.77 -27.75
N GLY A 1049 -11.80 7.63 -27.06
CA GLY A 1049 -11.41 6.33 -27.59
C GLY A 1049 -12.32 5.86 -28.73
N ALA A 1050 -13.62 6.13 -28.66
CA ALA A 1050 -14.57 5.83 -29.74
C ALA A 1050 -14.44 6.78 -30.96
N GLU A 1051 -14.17 8.08 -30.73
CA GLU A 1051 -13.96 9.06 -31.80
C GLU A 1051 -12.59 8.91 -32.50
N LEU A 1052 -11.56 8.41 -31.82
CA LEU A 1052 -10.25 8.12 -32.42
C LEU A 1052 -10.31 6.84 -33.29
N PRO A 1053 -9.68 6.83 -34.49
CA PRO A 1053 -8.73 7.82 -35.00
C PRO A 1053 -9.36 9.03 -35.73
N LYS A 1054 -10.68 9.06 -35.96
CA LYS A 1054 -11.37 10.05 -36.81
C LYS A 1054 -11.18 11.48 -36.31
N SER A 1055 -11.20 11.69 -34.98
CA SER A 1055 -11.02 13.00 -34.35
C SER A 1055 -9.57 13.47 -34.23
N PHE A 1056 -8.57 12.68 -34.64
CA PHE A 1056 -7.14 12.90 -34.36
C PHE A 1056 -6.64 14.33 -34.60
N LYS A 1057 -7.06 14.99 -35.70
CA LYS A 1057 -6.65 16.39 -35.99
C LYS A 1057 -7.12 17.41 -34.94
N LYS A 1058 -8.29 17.20 -34.30
CA LYS A 1058 -8.75 18.01 -33.16
C LYS A 1058 -7.90 17.72 -31.93
N VAL A 1059 -7.69 16.43 -31.63
CA VAL A 1059 -6.99 15.96 -30.43
C VAL A 1059 -5.53 16.43 -30.44
N ALA A 1060 -4.78 16.16 -31.51
CA ALA A 1060 -3.40 16.61 -31.66
C ALA A 1060 -3.27 18.13 -31.53
N LYS A 1061 -4.18 18.92 -32.15
CA LYS A 1061 -4.18 20.38 -31.98
C LYS A 1061 -4.39 20.81 -30.52
N MET A 1062 -5.20 20.07 -29.74
CA MET A 1062 -5.42 20.36 -28.33
C MET A 1062 -4.18 20.05 -27.48
N LEU A 1063 -3.51 18.92 -27.73
CA LEU A 1063 -2.27 18.54 -27.04
C LEU A 1063 -1.14 19.54 -27.35
N GLU A 1064 -1.03 20.03 -28.59
CA GLU A 1064 -0.11 21.12 -28.95
C GLU A 1064 -0.47 22.45 -28.27
N ALA A 1065 -1.76 22.80 -28.15
CA ALA A 1065 -2.19 24.02 -27.46
C ALA A 1065 -1.81 23.99 -25.97
N ILE A 1066 -2.02 22.85 -25.31
CA ILE A 1066 -1.56 22.61 -23.94
C ILE A 1066 -0.04 22.77 -23.85
N ARG A 1067 0.73 22.06 -24.70
CA ARG A 1067 2.20 22.15 -24.76
C ARG A 1067 2.68 23.60 -24.87
N MET A 1068 2.08 24.39 -25.77
CA MET A 1068 2.43 25.80 -25.97
C MET A 1068 2.10 26.72 -24.78
N VAL A 1069 1.09 26.38 -23.97
CA VAL A 1069 0.76 27.14 -22.76
C VAL A 1069 1.68 26.79 -21.59
N VAL A 1070 1.96 25.50 -21.38
CA VAL A 1070 2.69 25.00 -20.20
C VAL A 1070 4.21 25.16 -20.33
N LEU A 1071 4.76 25.09 -21.55
CA LEU A 1071 6.20 25.30 -21.84
C LEU A 1071 6.58 26.76 -22.08
N ARG A 1072 5.74 27.70 -21.63
CA ARG A 1072 6.13 29.11 -21.52
C ARG A 1072 7.17 29.26 -20.42
N PRO A 1073 8.24 30.05 -20.60
CA PRO A 1073 9.29 30.15 -19.59
C PRO A 1073 8.78 30.73 -18.26
N GLU A 1074 7.77 31.60 -18.30
CA GLU A 1074 7.12 32.20 -17.12
C GLU A 1074 6.27 31.18 -16.34
N ASN A 1075 5.74 30.17 -17.04
CA ASN A 1075 4.93 29.10 -16.46
C ASN A 1075 5.76 27.86 -16.07
N THR A 1076 7.04 27.81 -16.45
CA THR A 1076 7.93 26.66 -16.22
C THR A 1076 8.85 26.92 -15.01
N THR A 1077 9.14 25.88 -14.25
CA THR A 1077 10.15 25.89 -13.19
C THR A 1077 10.85 24.53 -13.16
N VAL A 1078 12.18 24.55 -13.12
CA VAL A 1078 13.01 23.36 -12.97
C VAL A 1078 13.49 23.27 -11.53
N HIS A 1079 13.29 22.13 -10.91
CA HIS A 1079 13.81 21.78 -9.60
C HIS A 1079 14.78 20.59 -9.72
N VAL A 1080 15.94 20.71 -9.08
CA VAL A 1080 16.97 19.67 -9.01
C VAL A 1080 17.33 19.44 -7.55
N ALA A 1081 17.11 18.24 -7.02
CA ALA A 1081 17.71 17.82 -5.75
C ALA A 1081 18.85 16.82 -6.03
N THR A 1082 20.03 17.04 -5.45
CA THR A 1082 21.27 16.32 -5.77
C THR A 1082 22.30 16.49 -4.64
N ARG A 1083 23.50 15.93 -4.79
CA ARG A 1083 24.70 16.36 -4.06
C ARG A 1083 25.62 17.12 -5.02
N LEU A 1084 25.73 18.44 -4.87
CA LEU A 1084 26.37 19.34 -5.84
C LEU A 1084 27.87 19.01 -6.03
N GLU A 1085 28.58 18.72 -4.93
CA GLU A 1085 29.98 18.23 -4.92
C GLU A 1085 30.21 16.97 -5.78
N LYS A 1086 29.17 16.16 -6.04
CA LYS A 1086 29.25 14.95 -6.89
C LYS A 1086 28.84 15.21 -8.36
N MET A 1087 28.49 16.44 -8.72
CA MET A 1087 28.09 16.84 -10.08
C MET A 1087 29.14 17.66 -10.84
N GLU A 1088 30.22 18.09 -10.17
CA GLU A 1088 31.41 18.70 -10.80
C GLU A 1088 32.31 17.67 -11.52
#